data_AF-A0A7W5VSX7-F1
#
_entry.id   AF-A0A7W5VSX7-F1
#
_cell.length_a   1.000
_cell.length_b   1.000
_cell.length_c   1.000
_cell.angle_alpha   90.00
_cell.angle_beta   90.00
_cell.angle_gamma   90.00
#
_symmetry.space_group_name_H-M   'P 1'
#
loop_
_entity.id
_entity.type
_entity.pdbx_description
1 polymer ?
#
loop_
_entity_poly.entity_id
_entity_poly.type
_entity_poly.pdbx_seq_one_letter_code
_entity_poly.pdbx_strand_id
1 'polypeptide(L)'
;MAYRNIQHVERFNILGTWWCVGGDVTSYRWSKIPTGSQICVWLSPETRCTKANYYGSGGSGGYGQPPGSGTSAPPPGPQPVTDVRGLADGTLVHTTDTGRIYKMVGGAPVWQATCNDNICSGTPRPTTQGVINAGPATPRNASSAVDQRGRVYIFVGGSPIWQDSCAAPVTCGTPVKISDWSIDARDHMNQVPADGSLVQAKDGSTDLPVAMTLGGALVRFANPQEVIDVGQGTDWASRVVAISAVSYNRIGFIPTDGTLVQGTSGGASTAVAMYLGGAKIPFANPQEVIDAGYGAGWASKVRAIPSRHFNTLPTVPADGTLLQGSNGSTPVAAMIGLGRVNFGSPQEVIDAGFGTDWGSKVRAIPARVFNSLPTQIMDGTRIKNGALTAQAVVVGGAKMPFTSLEELNGSGYGDRPVWTIPTRTWDALPTKIADGTRIKNAGSSAQAAIIGGAKVPFTSIDELIAAGYGNRPLQVVPTRVWDALPNDIGDGVRIGKAGDTDQAAVVGGAKMPFISMEELESAGYADDRLHILPARVWDALPGQIGDGTRIAKAGTTSEAAIIGGAKVEFHTMEELTASGYKDKPRQVIPVRVWDGLTAQIRDSTRIVKAGTTSEAAIVGGAKIEFHTMAELTASGYGDKPRQTIPIRVWDNLSEQIADGTRIVKAGTTSEAAIVGGAKIEFHTMAELTASGYGDKPRQTIPIRVWDNLNEQIADGTRIVKAGTTSEAAIVGGAKIEFHTMAELTASGYGDKPRQTIPIRVWDNLNEQIADGTRIMKAGTTSEAAIVGGAKIEFHTMAELTASGYGDKPRQTIPVRVWDTLSGQIADGTYVKSPDSASVWLINAGRRTAAQQSTNVQVIPARVLNAIPLS
;
A
#
# COMPACT_ATOMS: atom_id res chain seq x y z
N MET A 1 26.69 -18.30 -36.76
CA MET A 1 26.06 -18.47 -38.09
C MET A 1 24.57 -18.73 -37.88
N ALA A 2 23.73 -18.14 -38.75
CA ALA A 2 22.27 -18.23 -38.84
C ALA A 2 21.41 -17.38 -37.86
N TYR A 3 21.06 -16.19 -38.36
CA TYR A 3 20.01 -15.25 -37.93
C TYR A 3 18.63 -15.65 -38.49
N ARG A 4 17.54 -15.51 -37.70
CA ARG A 4 16.16 -15.16 -38.14
C ARG A 4 15.46 -14.45 -36.96
N ASN A 5 15.33 -13.12 -36.97
CA ASN A 5 14.21 -12.31 -37.47
C ASN A 5 12.83 -12.56 -36.82
N ILE A 6 12.54 -11.80 -35.76
CA ILE A 6 11.20 -11.25 -35.46
C ILE A 6 11.40 -9.77 -35.10
N GLN A 7 10.84 -8.87 -35.91
CA GLN A 7 10.81 -7.44 -35.67
C GLN A 7 9.56 -7.11 -34.83
N HIS A 8 9.77 -6.59 -33.63
CA HIS A 8 8.81 -5.72 -32.94
C HIS A 8 9.64 -4.60 -32.29
N VAL A 9 9.57 -3.40 -32.84
CA VAL A 9 10.22 -2.21 -32.28
C VAL A 9 9.12 -1.33 -31.70
N GLU A 10 8.83 -1.50 -30.42
CA GLU A 10 8.16 -0.48 -29.62
C GLU A 10 9.19 0.58 -29.23
N ARG A 11 9.00 1.80 -29.74
CA ARG A 11 9.82 2.96 -29.37
C ARG A 11 9.40 3.46 -28.00
N PHE A 12 10.21 3.16 -26.98
CA PHE A 12 10.16 3.80 -25.68
C PHE A 12 10.75 5.21 -25.75
N ASN A 13 9.96 6.20 -25.30
CA ASN A 13 10.42 7.56 -25.02
C ASN A 13 11.21 7.57 -23.71
N ILE A 14 12.53 7.58 -23.80
CA ILE A 14 13.44 7.88 -22.70
C ILE A 14 13.53 9.40 -22.56
N LEU A 15 13.01 9.94 -21.46
CA LEU A 15 13.34 11.30 -21.01
C LEU A 15 14.81 11.28 -20.59
N GLY A 16 15.67 11.85 -21.43
CA GLY A 16 17.09 12.02 -21.16
C GLY A 16 17.31 12.91 -19.94
N THR A 17 17.77 12.29 -18.85
CA THR A 17 18.43 12.97 -17.73
C THR A 17 19.85 13.32 -18.17
N TRP A 18 20.14 14.60 -18.30
CA TRP A 18 21.52 15.08 -18.44
C TRP A 18 22.15 15.16 -17.05
N TRP A 19 23.30 14.51 -16.90
CA TRP A 19 24.17 14.62 -15.74
C TRP A 19 24.97 15.91 -15.82
N CYS A 20 24.84 16.80 -14.84
CA CYS A 20 25.76 17.92 -14.66
C CYS A 20 26.99 17.43 -13.88
N VAL A 21 28.15 17.40 -14.55
CA VAL A 21 29.46 17.34 -13.87
C VAL A 21 29.79 18.75 -13.40
N GLY A 22 30.18 18.88 -12.13
CA GLY A 22 30.32 20.13 -11.41
C GLY A 22 31.37 21.09 -11.97
N GLY A 23 31.00 22.36 -11.97
CA GLY A 23 31.88 23.53 -12.12
C GLY A 23 31.10 24.74 -11.62
N ASP A 24 31.66 25.41 -10.60
CA ASP A 24 31.05 26.49 -9.83
C ASP A 24 30.30 27.54 -10.67
N VAL A 25 29.01 27.75 -10.35
CA VAL A 25 28.35 29.03 -10.63
C VAL A 25 27.43 29.39 -9.46
N THR A 26 27.82 30.47 -8.78
CA THR A 26 27.08 31.14 -7.71
C THR A 26 25.64 31.47 -8.11
N SER A 27 24.73 31.16 -7.19
CA SER A 27 23.30 31.46 -7.22
C SER A 27 22.98 32.94 -7.47
N TYR A 28 22.11 33.25 -8.42
CA TYR A 28 21.38 34.53 -8.46
C TYR A 28 19.97 34.35 -7.89
N ARG A 29 19.77 34.87 -6.67
CA ARG A 29 18.46 35.11 -6.04
C ARG A 29 17.82 36.37 -6.63
N TRP A 30 16.49 36.40 -6.59
CA TRP A 30 15.66 37.55 -6.95
C TRP A 30 15.83 38.76 -6.01
N SER A 31 15.59 39.94 -6.59
CA SER A 31 15.28 41.27 -6.00
C SER A 31 16.44 42.23 -5.68
N LYS A 32 16.60 43.25 -6.54
CA LYS A 32 16.40 44.69 -6.25
C LYS A 32 16.83 45.50 -7.48
N ILE A 33 16.01 46.49 -7.85
CA ILE A 33 16.32 47.52 -8.84
C ILE A 33 17.46 48.39 -8.28
N PRO A 34 18.59 48.58 -9.00
CA PRO A 34 19.49 49.70 -8.76
C PRO A 34 19.16 50.82 -9.74
N THR A 35 18.59 51.90 -9.21
CA THR A 35 18.74 53.24 -9.77
C THR A 35 20.20 53.64 -9.66
N GLY A 36 20.89 53.84 -10.78
CA GLY A 36 22.25 54.36 -10.82
C GLY A 36 22.97 54.00 -12.09
N SER A 37 23.05 54.94 -13.02
CA SER A 37 23.90 54.90 -14.20
C SER A 37 25.38 54.82 -13.79
N GLN A 38 26.08 53.78 -14.23
CA GLN A 38 27.53 53.80 -14.38
C GLN A 38 27.94 53.26 -15.75
N ILE A 39 28.53 54.17 -16.52
CA ILE A 39 29.17 53.96 -17.80
C ILE A 39 30.44 53.13 -17.57
N CYS A 40 30.58 52.02 -18.28
CA CYS A 40 31.87 51.39 -18.52
C CYS A 40 32.11 51.35 -20.04
N VAL A 41 33.02 52.22 -20.46
CA VAL A 41 33.60 52.30 -21.79
C VAL A 41 34.44 51.04 -22.01
N TRP A 42 34.24 50.35 -23.14
CA TRP A 42 35.27 49.50 -23.70
C TRP A 42 35.69 50.03 -25.06
N LEU A 43 36.99 50.30 -25.10
CA LEU A 43 37.79 50.89 -26.15
C LEU A 43 37.69 50.09 -27.46
N SER A 44 37.61 50.80 -28.57
CA SER A 44 37.96 50.30 -29.89
C SER A 44 39.49 50.20 -30.04
N PRO A 45 39.95 49.37 -30.99
CA PRO A 45 41.12 49.75 -31.79
C PRO A 45 40.79 49.84 -33.29
N GLU A 46 41.20 50.98 -33.87
CA GLU A 46 41.78 51.18 -35.23
C GLU A 46 40.86 50.91 -36.43
N THR A 47 40.23 51.89 -37.10
CA THR A 47 40.70 53.08 -37.86
C THR A 47 41.66 52.82 -39.04
N ARG A 48 41.19 53.07 -40.28
CA ARG A 48 41.95 53.79 -41.31
C ARG A 48 41.05 54.82 -42.01
N CYS A 49 41.55 56.06 -42.02
CA CYS A 49 40.97 57.26 -42.60
C CYS A 49 41.31 57.42 -44.09
N THR A 50 40.49 58.20 -44.81
CA THR A 50 40.98 59.18 -45.79
C THR A 50 40.19 60.50 -45.68
N LYS A 51 40.93 61.59 -45.81
CA LYS A 51 40.62 62.98 -45.44
C LYS A 51 39.80 63.75 -46.49
N ALA A 52 39.03 64.70 -45.97
CA ALA A 52 38.48 65.85 -46.67
C ALA A 52 39.53 66.94 -46.94
N ASN A 53 39.31 67.74 -47.98
CA ASN A 53 39.89 69.08 -48.13
C ASN A 53 38.76 70.11 -48.24
N TYR A 54 38.98 71.23 -47.55
CA TYR A 54 38.10 72.39 -47.42
C TYR A 54 38.85 73.60 -47.99
N TYR A 55 38.17 74.44 -48.78
CA TYR A 55 38.42 75.86 -49.07
C TYR A 55 37.07 76.38 -49.61
N GLY A 56 36.56 77.57 -49.36
CA GLY A 56 37.08 78.85 -48.90
C GLY A 56 36.17 79.93 -49.52
N SER A 57 35.93 81.03 -48.81
CA SER A 57 34.92 82.07 -49.06
C SER A 57 35.21 83.08 -50.19
N GLY A 58 34.16 83.83 -50.59
CA GLY A 58 34.22 85.18 -51.22
C GLY A 58 33.73 85.18 -52.68
N GLY A 59 33.03 86.17 -53.24
CA GLY A 59 32.54 87.49 -52.84
C GLY A 59 32.07 88.24 -54.13
N SER A 60 31.00 89.05 -54.01
CA SER A 60 30.59 90.24 -54.81
C SER A 60 30.52 90.27 -56.35
N GLY A 61 29.41 90.87 -56.84
CA GLY A 61 29.21 91.53 -58.16
C GLY A 61 28.00 90.93 -58.89
N GLY A 62 26.96 91.63 -59.36
CA GLY A 62 26.73 93.03 -59.69
C GLY A 62 25.99 93.08 -61.04
N TYR A 63 24.92 93.87 -61.13
CA TYR A 63 24.16 94.32 -62.33
C TYR A 63 22.96 93.51 -62.87
N GLY A 64 21.79 94.17 -62.85
CA GLY A 64 21.03 94.50 -64.07
C GLY A 64 19.78 93.69 -64.44
N GLN A 65 18.59 94.21 -64.13
CA GLN A 65 17.29 93.80 -64.70
C GLN A 65 17.16 94.15 -66.21
N PRO A 66 16.26 93.46 -66.97
CA PRO A 66 14.94 94.03 -67.31
C PRO A 66 13.74 93.02 -67.27
N PRO A 67 12.47 93.44 -67.51
CA PRO A 67 11.28 92.98 -66.77
C PRO A 67 10.22 92.16 -67.54
N GLY A 68 9.26 91.61 -66.76
CA GLY A 68 7.92 91.14 -67.17
C GLY A 68 7.73 89.63 -66.90
N SER A 69 6.66 89.10 -66.31
CA SER A 69 5.37 89.59 -65.84
C SER A 69 4.68 88.43 -65.09
N GLY A 70 3.93 88.71 -64.02
CA GLY A 70 2.91 87.78 -63.49
C GLY A 70 3.26 87.09 -62.18
N THR A 71 2.58 87.49 -61.11
CA THR A 71 2.56 86.81 -59.81
C THR A 71 1.92 85.43 -59.94
N SER A 72 2.70 84.37 -59.73
CA SER A 72 2.18 83.02 -59.52
C SER A 72 1.59 82.89 -58.12
N ALA A 73 0.40 82.28 -58.03
CA ALA A 73 -0.29 81.95 -56.78
C ALA A 73 0.61 81.17 -55.80
N PRO A 74 0.43 81.32 -54.47
CA PRO A 74 1.17 80.53 -53.49
C PRO A 74 0.89 79.04 -53.70
N PRO A 75 1.89 78.16 -53.50
CA PRO A 75 1.70 76.72 -53.64
C PRO A 75 0.57 76.24 -52.72
N PRO A 76 -0.29 75.29 -53.13
CA PRO A 76 -1.26 74.71 -52.21
C PRO A 76 -0.53 74.15 -50.99
N GLY A 77 -0.99 74.48 -49.79
CA GLY A 77 -0.51 73.85 -48.56
C GLY A 77 -0.64 72.32 -48.63
N PRO A 78 0.14 71.56 -47.84
CA PRO A 78 0.10 70.10 -47.87
C PRO A 78 -1.33 69.61 -47.67
N GLN A 79 -1.83 68.87 -48.66
CA GLN A 79 -3.19 68.33 -48.66
C GLN A 79 -3.39 67.46 -47.40
N PRO A 80 -4.50 67.67 -46.65
CA PRO A 80 -4.83 66.85 -45.49
C PRO A 80 -4.89 65.37 -45.86
N VAL A 81 -4.33 64.51 -45.01
CA VAL A 81 -4.45 63.06 -45.14
C VAL A 81 -5.87 62.67 -44.72
N THR A 82 -6.62 62.08 -45.64
CA THR A 82 -8.01 61.60 -45.44
C THR A 82 -8.10 60.09 -45.23
N ASP A 83 -7.06 59.32 -45.55
CA ASP A 83 -6.88 57.91 -45.20
C ASP A 83 -5.39 57.64 -44.91
N VAL A 84 -5.09 56.90 -43.85
CA VAL A 84 -3.73 56.48 -43.50
C VAL A 84 -3.31 55.16 -44.16
N ARG A 85 -4.26 54.42 -44.76
CA ARG A 85 -3.95 53.19 -45.49
C ARG A 85 -3.06 53.49 -46.70
N GLY A 86 -1.99 52.72 -46.84
CA GLY A 86 -1.04 52.86 -47.95
C GLY A 86 0.03 53.94 -47.74
N LEU A 87 0.03 54.67 -46.61
CA LEU A 87 1.17 55.50 -46.24
C LEU A 87 2.41 54.63 -46.00
N ALA A 88 3.57 55.12 -46.44
CA ALA A 88 4.84 54.43 -46.25
C ALA A 88 5.26 54.45 -44.77
N ASP A 89 5.96 53.40 -44.36
CA ASP A 89 6.54 53.30 -43.02
C ASP A 89 7.49 54.48 -42.75
N GLY A 90 7.44 55.02 -41.53
CA GLY A 90 8.15 56.24 -41.15
C GLY A 90 7.42 57.56 -41.44
N THR A 91 6.34 57.55 -42.25
CA THR A 91 5.52 58.75 -42.51
C THR A 91 4.96 59.32 -41.21
N LEU A 92 5.11 60.62 -41.00
CA LEU A 92 4.55 61.35 -39.86
C LEU A 92 3.22 62.00 -40.24
N VAL A 93 2.22 61.83 -39.38
CA VAL A 93 0.93 62.51 -39.48
C VAL A 93 0.62 63.23 -38.17
N HIS A 94 0.02 64.40 -38.27
CA HIS A 94 -0.33 65.24 -37.12
C HIS A 94 -1.83 65.49 -37.11
N THR A 95 -2.50 65.08 -36.03
CA THR A 95 -3.93 65.30 -35.85
C THR A 95 -4.18 66.76 -35.46
N THR A 96 -4.89 67.50 -36.31
CA THR A 96 -5.18 68.93 -36.07
C THR A 96 -6.19 69.16 -34.95
N ASP A 97 -6.97 68.13 -34.60
CA ASP A 97 -8.00 68.14 -33.57
C ASP A 97 -7.48 67.71 -32.18
N THR A 98 -6.51 66.79 -32.10
CA THR A 98 -5.95 66.32 -30.81
C THR A 98 -4.50 66.72 -30.56
N GLY A 99 -3.81 67.30 -31.56
CA GLY A 99 -2.41 67.72 -31.46
C GLY A 99 -1.42 66.56 -31.33
N ARG A 100 -1.83 65.33 -31.62
CA ARG A 100 -0.99 64.13 -31.51
C ARG A 100 -0.23 63.90 -32.80
N ILE A 101 1.00 63.41 -32.66
CA ILE A 101 1.84 62.99 -33.80
C ILE A 101 1.87 61.46 -33.84
N TYR A 102 1.49 60.90 -34.97
CA TYR A 102 1.59 59.47 -35.24
C TYR A 102 2.65 59.21 -36.29
N LYS A 103 3.29 58.05 -36.18
CA LYS A 103 4.23 57.55 -37.18
C LYS A 103 3.74 56.21 -37.72
N MET A 104 3.77 56.05 -39.03
CA MET A 104 3.34 54.82 -39.68
C MET A 104 4.36 53.70 -39.46
N VAL A 105 3.91 52.55 -38.96
CA VAL A 105 4.70 51.32 -38.77
C VAL A 105 3.91 50.13 -39.31
N GLY A 106 4.42 49.45 -40.33
CA GLY A 106 3.72 48.36 -40.99
C GLY A 106 2.33 48.74 -41.51
N GLY A 107 2.10 50.03 -41.79
CA GLY A 107 0.77 50.59 -42.15
C GLY A 107 -0.14 51.00 -40.98
N ALA A 108 0.24 50.80 -39.72
CA ALA A 108 -0.53 51.28 -38.56
C ALA A 108 -0.02 52.63 -38.04
N PRO A 109 -0.89 53.56 -37.63
CA PRO A 109 -0.50 54.84 -37.05
C PRO A 109 -0.14 54.66 -35.56
N VAL A 110 1.14 54.64 -35.23
CA VAL A 110 1.62 54.51 -33.84
C VAL A 110 1.83 55.88 -33.23
N TRP A 111 1.18 56.19 -32.11
CA TRP A 111 1.33 57.47 -31.42
C TRP A 111 2.75 57.64 -30.89
N GLN A 112 3.34 58.81 -31.11
CA GLN A 112 4.63 59.18 -30.57
C GLN A 112 4.42 60.06 -29.34
N ALA A 113 4.67 59.51 -28.14
CA ALA A 113 4.54 60.25 -26.88
C ALA A 113 5.64 61.31 -26.71
N THR A 114 6.74 61.18 -27.46
CA THR A 114 7.82 62.15 -27.52
C THR A 114 8.35 62.27 -28.94
N CYS A 115 8.89 63.45 -29.26
CA CYS A 115 9.55 63.74 -30.53
C CYS A 115 11.07 63.90 -30.40
N ASN A 116 11.63 63.56 -29.23
CA ASN A 116 13.07 63.59 -28.99
C ASN A 116 13.80 62.52 -29.83
N ASP A 117 15.14 62.55 -29.81
CA ASP A 117 16.01 61.59 -30.49
C ASP A 117 15.73 61.43 -31.99
N ASN A 118 15.31 62.50 -32.67
CA ASN A 118 14.90 62.47 -34.07
C ASN A 118 13.73 61.49 -34.36
N ILE A 119 12.90 61.14 -33.36
CA ILE A 119 11.70 60.32 -33.59
C ILE A 119 10.74 61.04 -34.54
N CYS A 120 10.53 62.35 -34.39
CA CYS A 120 9.66 63.09 -35.30
C CYS A 120 10.44 63.81 -36.41
N SER A 121 11.56 63.25 -36.86
CA SER A 121 12.33 63.85 -37.97
C SER A 121 11.53 63.76 -39.27
N GLY A 122 11.08 64.92 -39.78
CA GLY A 122 10.29 65.06 -41.00
C GLY A 122 9.11 66.02 -40.78
N THR A 123 8.53 66.53 -41.86
CA THR A 123 7.35 67.41 -41.78
C THR A 123 6.08 66.56 -41.64
N PRO A 124 5.36 66.63 -40.51
CA PRO A 124 4.12 65.87 -40.34
C PRO A 124 3.04 66.37 -41.30
N ARG A 125 2.28 65.45 -41.90
CA ARG A 125 1.13 65.80 -42.74
C ARG A 125 -0.12 65.99 -41.87
N PRO A 126 -0.92 67.05 -42.07
CA PRO A 126 -2.11 67.28 -41.25
C PRO A 126 -3.20 66.21 -41.52
N THR A 127 -3.88 65.76 -40.47
CA THR A 127 -5.01 64.80 -40.50
C THR A 127 -5.92 65.02 -39.29
N THR A 128 -6.91 64.15 -39.05
CA THR A 128 -7.77 64.16 -37.85
C THR A 128 -7.70 62.84 -37.09
N GLN A 129 -8.05 62.84 -35.81
CA GLN A 129 -8.08 61.62 -35.01
C GLN A 129 -9.08 60.59 -35.55
N GLY A 130 -10.17 61.03 -36.17
CA GLY A 130 -11.12 60.15 -36.85
C GLY A 130 -10.49 59.33 -37.97
N VAL A 131 -9.56 59.93 -38.74
CA VAL A 131 -8.81 59.24 -39.81
C VAL A 131 -7.82 58.23 -39.23
N ILE A 132 -7.14 58.58 -38.13
CA ILE A 132 -6.25 57.66 -37.40
C ILE A 132 -7.01 56.43 -36.90
N ASN A 133 -8.14 56.64 -36.23
CA ASN A 133 -8.96 55.57 -35.67
C ASN A 133 -9.57 54.66 -36.77
N ALA A 134 -9.81 55.20 -37.96
CA ALA A 134 -10.28 54.43 -39.12
C ALA A 134 -9.16 53.62 -39.80
N GLY A 135 -7.89 53.90 -39.49
CA GLY A 135 -6.72 53.22 -40.02
C GLY A 135 -6.54 51.79 -39.49
N PRO A 136 -5.51 51.08 -39.96
CA PRO A 136 -5.16 49.76 -39.43
C PRO A 136 -4.89 49.82 -37.93
N ALA A 137 -5.55 48.95 -37.17
CA ALA A 137 -5.43 48.93 -35.72
C ALA A 137 -4.05 48.45 -35.23
N THR A 138 -3.34 47.65 -36.04
CA THR A 138 -2.02 47.08 -35.66
C THR A 138 -1.06 46.97 -36.85
N PRO A 139 0.26 47.00 -36.62
CA PRO A 139 1.27 46.81 -37.66
C PRO A 139 1.15 45.45 -38.35
N ARG A 140 1.42 45.42 -39.65
CA ARG A 140 1.49 44.18 -40.43
C ARG A 140 2.63 43.27 -39.97
N ASN A 141 2.45 41.97 -40.18
CA ASN A 141 3.47 40.95 -39.93
C ASN A 141 4.79 41.28 -40.64
N ALA A 142 5.91 40.96 -39.99
CA ALA A 142 7.28 41.22 -40.46
C ALA A 142 7.69 42.70 -40.61
N SER A 143 6.81 43.67 -40.29
CA SER A 143 7.25 45.05 -40.07
C SER A 143 8.14 45.14 -38.82
N SER A 144 9.00 46.16 -38.76
CA SER A 144 9.93 46.32 -37.65
C SER A 144 9.99 47.75 -37.14
N ALA A 145 10.25 47.88 -35.84
CA ALA A 145 10.44 49.15 -35.17
C ALA A 145 11.64 49.10 -34.22
N VAL A 146 12.23 50.27 -33.96
CA VAL A 146 13.28 50.44 -32.95
C VAL A 146 12.84 51.51 -31.97
N ASP A 147 12.92 51.20 -30.68
CA ASP A 147 12.58 52.15 -29.62
C ASP A 147 13.77 53.07 -29.27
N GLN A 148 13.56 54.02 -28.36
CA GLN A 148 14.62 54.93 -27.87
C GLN A 148 15.73 54.22 -27.11
N ARG A 149 15.47 52.99 -26.64
CA ARG A 149 16.43 52.14 -25.92
C ARG A 149 17.30 51.33 -26.88
N GLY A 150 17.10 51.48 -28.19
CA GLY A 150 17.80 50.74 -29.24
C GLY A 150 17.32 49.30 -29.38
N ARG A 151 16.20 48.92 -28.75
CA ARG A 151 15.64 47.57 -28.87
C ARG A 151 14.86 47.48 -30.17
N VAL A 152 15.17 46.46 -30.97
CA VAL A 152 14.47 46.19 -32.23
C VAL A 152 13.34 45.21 -31.97
N TYR A 153 12.20 45.46 -32.61
CA TYR A 153 11.01 44.64 -32.55
C TYR A 153 10.58 44.26 -33.96
N ILE A 154 10.13 43.02 -34.14
CA ILE A 154 9.41 42.56 -35.33
C ILE A 154 7.96 42.31 -34.91
N PHE A 155 7.01 42.76 -35.72
CA PHE A 155 5.59 42.58 -35.42
C PHE A 155 5.10 41.22 -35.93
N VAL A 156 4.47 40.45 -35.03
CA VAL A 156 3.80 39.18 -35.34
C VAL A 156 2.38 39.26 -34.81
N GLY A 157 1.40 39.10 -35.70
CA GLY A 157 -0.02 39.26 -35.39
C GLY A 157 -0.31 40.61 -34.73
N GLY A 158 0.38 41.68 -35.15
CA GLY A 158 0.27 43.02 -34.57
C GLY A 158 0.97 43.23 -33.22
N SER A 159 1.62 42.20 -32.66
CA SER A 159 2.32 42.28 -31.37
C SER A 159 3.82 42.51 -31.55
N PRO A 160 4.45 43.45 -30.80
CA PRO A 160 5.88 43.71 -30.90
C PRO A 160 6.69 42.59 -30.24
N ILE A 161 7.39 41.79 -31.05
CA ILE A 161 8.29 40.75 -30.58
C ILE A 161 9.72 41.28 -30.61
N TRP A 162 10.32 41.45 -29.43
CA TRP A 162 11.70 41.89 -29.29
C TRP A 162 12.64 40.96 -30.05
N GLN A 163 13.71 41.48 -30.64
CA GLN A 163 14.75 40.68 -31.28
C GLN A 163 16.08 40.94 -30.57
N ASP A 164 16.72 39.88 -30.10
CA ASP A 164 18.09 39.91 -29.55
C ASP A 164 19.15 39.90 -30.65
N SER A 165 18.77 39.52 -31.88
CA SER A 165 19.63 39.56 -33.07
C SER A 165 18.83 39.90 -34.32
N CYS A 166 19.47 40.65 -35.21
CA CYS A 166 19.00 40.96 -36.57
C CYS A 166 19.91 40.33 -37.64
N ALA A 167 20.69 39.33 -37.25
CA ALA A 167 21.49 38.53 -38.18
C ALA A 167 20.60 37.47 -38.85
N ALA A 168 20.97 37.12 -40.09
CA ALA A 168 20.30 36.05 -40.84
C ALA A 168 20.11 34.80 -39.96
N PRO A 169 18.91 34.20 -39.95
CA PRO A 169 17.81 34.37 -40.90
C PRO A 169 16.84 35.52 -40.53
N VAL A 170 17.03 36.18 -39.39
CA VAL A 170 16.17 37.29 -38.93
C VAL A 170 16.61 38.56 -39.63
N THR A 171 15.85 39.05 -40.60
CA THR A 171 16.12 40.34 -41.25
C THR A 171 15.23 41.42 -40.66
N CYS A 172 15.79 42.28 -39.82
CA CYS A 172 15.05 43.40 -39.22
C CYS A 172 14.78 44.57 -40.18
N GLY A 173 15.26 44.51 -41.43
CA GLY A 173 15.05 45.57 -42.41
C GLY A 173 15.62 46.93 -41.96
N THR A 174 14.88 48.00 -42.23
CA THR A 174 15.14 49.35 -41.69
C THR A 174 14.06 49.67 -40.65
N PRO A 175 14.29 49.38 -39.35
CA PRO A 175 13.26 49.53 -38.35
C PRO A 175 12.80 50.98 -38.22
N VAL A 176 11.49 51.19 -38.10
CA VAL A 176 10.92 52.52 -37.89
C VAL A 176 11.22 52.97 -36.46
N LYS A 177 11.89 54.13 -36.32
CA LYS A 177 12.17 54.70 -34.99
C LYS A 177 10.90 55.23 -34.34
N ILE A 178 10.55 54.74 -33.16
CA ILE A 178 9.36 55.13 -32.38
C ILE A 178 9.72 55.41 -30.91
N SER A 179 8.81 56.04 -30.16
CA SER A 179 8.98 56.22 -28.71
C SER A 179 8.88 54.90 -27.94
N ASP A 180 9.64 54.76 -26.85
CA ASP A 180 9.61 53.57 -26.00
C ASP A 180 8.25 53.39 -25.30
N TRP A 181 7.60 54.49 -24.95
CA TRP A 181 6.23 54.52 -24.46
C TRP A 181 5.25 53.84 -25.43
N SER A 182 5.40 54.01 -26.76
CA SER A 182 4.50 53.39 -27.74
C SER A 182 4.53 51.87 -27.65
N ILE A 183 5.73 51.30 -27.44
CA ILE A 183 5.90 49.88 -27.22
C ILE A 183 5.29 49.50 -25.87
N ASP A 184 5.68 50.14 -24.77
CA ASP A 184 5.28 49.75 -23.42
C ASP A 184 3.76 49.88 -23.20
N ALA A 185 3.14 50.93 -23.74
CA ALA A 185 1.70 51.17 -23.68
C ALA A 185 0.89 50.35 -24.70
N ARG A 186 1.57 49.69 -25.66
CA ARG A 186 0.96 48.92 -26.76
C ARG A 186 -0.03 49.75 -27.59
N ASP A 187 0.31 51.02 -27.86
CA ASP A 187 -0.54 51.91 -28.66
C ASP A 187 -0.61 51.43 -30.12
N HIS A 188 -1.83 51.15 -30.61
CA HIS A 188 -2.05 50.49 -31.89
C HIS A 188 -1.24 49.19 -32.05
N MET A 189 -1.08 48.41 -30.97
CA MET A 189 -0.38 47.13 -30.98
C MET A 189 -1.15 46.08 -30.18
N ASN A 190 -1.01 44.82 -30.55
CA ASN A 190 -1.56 43.74 -29.74
C ASN A 190 -0.62 43.39 -28.58
N GLN A 191 -1.21 43.13 -27.41
CA GLN A 191 -0.45 42.71 -26.24
C GLN A 191 0.21 41.34 -26.43
N VAL A 192 -0.45 40.45 -27.16
CA VAL A 192 0.03 39.13 -27.59
C VAL A 192 -0.22 38.97 -29.09
N PRO A 193 0.53 38.11 -29.81
CA PRO A 193 0.28 37.88 -31.23
C PRO A 193 -1.16 37.41 -31.48
N ALA A 194 -1.83 38.04 -32.45
CA ALA A 194 -3.11 37.56 -32.94
C ALA A 194 -2.97 36.14 -33.52
N ASP A 195 -4.01 35.33 -33.35
CA ASP A 195 -4.03 33.94 -33.85
C ASP A 195 -3.77 33.85 -35.36
N GLY A 196 -3.19 32.74 -35.79
CA GLY A 196 -3.02 32.42 -37.21
C GLY A 196 -1.77 33.02 -37.85
N SER A 197 -0.95 33.77 -37.12
CA SER A 197 0.32 34.28 -37.63
C SER A 197 1.37 33.16 -37.62
N LEU A 198 2.11 33.02 -38.71
CA LEU A 198 3.15 32.00 -38.85
C LEU A 198 4.51 32.56 -38.47
N VAL A 199 5.26 31.83 -37.66
CA VAL A 199 6.60 32.20 -37.22
C VAL A 199 7.58 31.06 -37.36
N GLN A 200 8.85 31.42 -37.58
CA GLN A 200 9.97 30.48 -37.55
C GLN A 200 11.21 31.17 -37.00
N ALA A 201 12.12 30.39 -36.44
CA ALA A 201 13.42 30.87 -35.97
C ALA A 201 14.53 29.85 -36.32
N LYS A 202 15.79 30.26 -36.19
CA LYS A 202 16.95 29.37 -36.22
C LYS A 202 17.67 29.36 -34.88
N ASP A 203 18.06 28.18 -34.44
CA ASP A 203 19.00 27.99 -33.34
C ASP A 203 20.32 27.47 -33.89
N GLY A 204 21.32 28.36 -34.00
CA GLY A 204 22.55 28.09 -34.74
C GLY A 204 22.29 27.77 -36.21
N SER A 205 22.69 26.58 -36.66
CA SER A 205 22.44 26.08 -38.02
C SER A 205 21.11 25.34 -38.18
N THR A 206 20.34 25.14 -37.11
CA THR A 206 19.14 24.31 -37.13
C THR A 206 17.89 25.19 -37.19
N ASP A 207 17.05 24.94 -38.20
CA ASP A 207 15.72 25.54 -38.27
C ASP A 207 14.85 25.00 -37.14
N LEU A 208 14.29 25.91 -36.33
CA LEU A 208 13.18 25.56 -35.46
C LEU A 208 11.94 25.29 -36.32
N PRO A 209 11.01 24.44 -35.85
CA PRO A 209 9.79 24.17 -36.60
C PRO A 209 8.96 25.44 -36.81
N VAL A 210 8.34 25.55 -37.98
CA VAL A 210 7.31 26.58 -38.21
C VAL A 210 6.22 26.40 -37.16
N ALA A 211 5.74 27.49 -36.60
CA ALA A 211 4.65 27.50 -35.64
C ALA A 211 3.60 28.54 -36.02
N MET A 212 2.36 28.29 -35.60
CA MET A 212 1.28 29.25 -35.68
C MET A 212 1.02 29.84 -34.29
N THR A 213 0.69 31.13 -34.24
CA THR A 213 0.23 31.77 -33.02
C THR A 213 -1.20 31.34 -32.69
N LEU A 214 -1.47 31.03 -31.43
CA LEU A 214 -2.75 30.60 -30.92
C LEU A 214 -2.89 31.00 -29.45
N GLY A 215 -3.90 31.81 -29.12
CA GLY A 215 -4.15 32.27 -27.76
C GLY A 215 -2.93 32.99 -27.16
N GLY A 216 -2.12 33.65 -28.01
CA GLY A 216 -0.86 34.30 -27.65
C GLY A 216 0.38 33.39 -27.56
N ALA A 217 0.23 32.08 -27.76
CA ALA A 217 1.33 31.09 -27.70
C ALA A 217 1.62 30.46 -29.06
N LEU A 218 2.63 29.59 -29.14
CA LEU A 218 3.03 28.89 -30.37
C LEU A 218 2.54 27.44 -30.41
N VAL A 219 1.90 27.06 -31.52
CA VAL A 219 1.61 25.67 -31.89
C VAL A 219 2.52 25.27 -33.04
N ARG A 220 3.41 24.31 -32.79
CA ARG A 220 4.40 23.84 -33.77
C ARG A 220 3.76 22.94 -34.83
N PHE A 221 4.31 22.98 -36.03
CA PHE A 221 4.08 22.01 -37.11
C PHE A 221 5.29 21.07 -37.24
N ALA A 222 5.07 19.78 -37.50
CA ALA A 222 6.11 18.81 -37.74
C ALA A 222 6.51 18.74 -39.21
N ASN A 223 5.61 19.15 -40.11
CA ASN A 223 5.88 19.18 -41.54
C ASN A 223 4.96 20.20 -42.25
N PRO A 224 5.27 20.57 -43.50
CA PRO A 224 4.46 21.48 -44.32
C PRO A 224 3.00 21.07 -44.51
N GLN A 225 2.71 19.75 -44.58
CA GLN A 225 1.35 19.27 -44.81
C GLN A 225 0.43 19.67 -43.66
N GLU A 226 0.92 19.67 -42.43
CA GLU A 226 0.11 20.11 -41.29
C GLU A 226 -0.23 21.60 -41.33
N VAL A 227 0.62 22.44 -41.91
CA VAL A 227 0.34 23.87 -42.10
C VAL A 227 -0.84 24.03 -43.07
N ILE A 228 -0.82 23.25 -44.16
CA ILE A 228 -1.89 23.23 -45.16
C ILE A 228 -3.18 22.68 -44.56
N ASP A 229 -3.11 21.57 -43.81
CA ASP A 229 -4.25 20.90 -43.21
C ASP A 229 -5.01 21.80 -42.22
N VAL A 230 -4.32 22.68 -41.49
CA VAL A 230 -4.97 23.65 -40.59
C VAL A 230 -5.49 24.91 -41.31
N GLY A 231 -5.51 24.90 -42.65
CA GLY A 231 -6.15 25.94 -43.45
C GLY A 231 -5.28 27.16 -43.77
N GLN A 232 -3.95 27.05 -43.65
CA GLN A 232 -3.03 28.15 -43.99
C GLN A 232 -2.73 28.23 -45.50
N GLY A 233 -3.38 27.44 -46.34
CA GLY A 233 -3.18 27.49 -47.80
C GLY A 233 -1.79 26.98 -48.23
N THR A 234 -1.56 26.90 -49.54
CA THR A 234 -0.30 26.43 -50.12
C THR A 234 0.77 27.52 -50.19
N ASP A 235 0.38 28.79 -50.05
CA ASP A 235 1.24 29.98 -50.05
C ASP A 235 1.82 30.31 -48.66
N TRP A 236 1.54 29.47 -47.64
CA TRP A 236 1.88 29.70 -46.24
C TRP A 236 3.35 30.10 -46.01
N ALA A 237 4.29 29.56 -46.78
CA ALA A 237 5.72 29.81 -46.63
C ALA A 237 6.07 31.30 -46.82
N SER A 238 5.34 32.01 -47.68
CA SER A 238 5.53 33.45 -47.92
C SER A 238 5.04 34.33 -46.76
N ARG A 239 4.24 33.77 -45.85
CA ARG A 239 3.63 34.46 -44.71
C ARG A 239 4.36 34.20 -43.38
N VAL A 240 5.42 33.39 -43.40
CA VAL A 240 6.23 33.08 -42.22
C VAL A 240 7.08 34.29 -41.83
N VAL A 241 6.95 34.71 -40.58
CA VAL A 241 7.80 35.75 -39.99
C VAL A 241 9.00 35.10 -39.31
N ALA A 242 10.20 35.44 -39.78
CA ALA A 242 11.44 35.05 -39.13
C ALA A 242 11.68 35.90 -37.88
N ILE A 243 11.83 35.24 -36.73
CA ILE A 243 12.17 35.86 -35.44
C ILE A 243 13.37 35.13 -34.82
N SER A 244 13.98 35.72 -33.81
CA SER A 244 15.09 35.07 -33.11
C SER A 244 14.64 33.87 -32.28
N ALA A 245 15.53 32.90 -32.06
CA ALA A 245 15.21 31.71 -31.25
C ALA A 245 14.89 32.05 -29.79
N VAL A 246 15.56 33.05 -29.21
CA VAL A 246 15.25 33.55 -27.86
C VAL A 246 13.80 34.03 -27.81
N SER A 247 13.37 34.78 -28.81
CA SER A 247 12.01 35.33 -28.86
C SER A 247 10.96 34.28 -29.18
N TYR A 248 11.27 33.34 -30.07
CA TYR A 248 10.43 32.17 -30.34
C TYR A 248 10.13 31.40 -29.05
N ASN A 249 11.14 31.11 -28.24
CA ASN A 249 10.95 30.39 -26.98
C ASN A 249 10.27 31.24 -25.89
N ARG A 250 10.46 32.57 -25.90
CA ARG A 250 9.81 33.50 -24.94
C ARG A 250 8.32 33.68 -25.17
N ILE A 251 7.80 33.51 -26.39
CA ILE A 251 6.35 33.53 -26.66
C ILE A 251 5.65 32.39 -25.89
N GLY A 252 6.33 31.24 -25.74
CA GLY A 252 5.79 30.07 -25.06
C GLY A 252 4.88 29.20 -25.93
N PHE A 253 4.45 28.06 -25.39
CA PHE A 253 3.76 27.00 -26.14
C PHE A 253 2.41 26.58 -25.53
N ILE A 254 1.93 27.29 -24.51
CA ILE A 254 0.66 27.01 -23.83
C ILE A 254 -0.29 28.16 -24.15
N PRO A 255 -1.30 27.95 -25.00
CA PRO A 255 -2.32 28.96 -25.28
C PRO A 255 -3.03 29.41 -24.00
N THR A 256 -3.52 30.65 -24.01
CA THR A 256 -4.29 31.19 -22.90
C THR A 256 -5.56 30.35 -22.64
N ASP A 257 -5.92 30.19 -21.38
CA ASP A 257 -7.14 29.50 -20.97
C ASP A 257 -8.39 30.08 -21.64
N GLY A 258 -9.22 29.18 -22.15
CA GLY A 258 -10.42 29.48 -22.93
C GLY A 258 -10.20 29.54 -24.45
N THR A 259 -8.99 29.26 -24.93
CA THR A 259 -8.76 29.18 -26.39
C THR A 259 -9.47 27.95 -26.97
N LEU A 260 -10.40 28.15 -27.93
CA LEU A 260 -11.11 27.06 -28.60
C LEU A 260 -10.30 26.50 -29.77
N VAL A 261 -10.12 25.19 -29.78
CA VAL A 261 -9.37 24.47 -30.80
C VAL A 261 -10.06 23.22 -31.31
N GLN A 262 -9.64 22.81 -32.49
CA GLN A 262 -10.02 21.54 -33.10
C GLN A 262 -8.79 20.97 -33.80
N GLY A 263 -8.50 19.68 -33.60
CA GLY A 263 -7.46 18.98 -34.35
C GLY A 263 -7.90 18.75 -35.80
N THR A 264 -7.06 19.07 -36.77
CA THR A 264 -7.32 18.86 -38.19
C THR A 264 -6.16 18.09 -38.85
N SER A 265 -6.50 17.13 -39.71
CA SER A 265 -5.55 16.45 -40.60
C SER A 265 -6.29 15.85 -41.79
N GLY A 266 -5.76 16.04 -43.01
CA GLY A 266 -6.33 15.46 -44.23
C GLY A 266 -7.81 15.80 -44.48
N GLY A 267 -8.27 16.98 -44.04
CA GLY A 267 -9.68 17.40 -44.13
C GLY A 267 -10.61 16.84 -43.04
N ALA A 268 -10.14 15.91 -42.19
CA ALA A 268 -10.89 15.43 -41.03
C ALA A 268 -10.61 16.31 -39.81
N SER A 269 -11.63 16.49 -38.96
CA SER A 269 -11.53 17.29 -37.73
C SER A 269 -11.95 16.51 -36.49
N THR A 270 -11.26 16.71 -35.36
CA THR A 270 -11.62 16.14 -34.05
C THR A 270 -12.85 16.84 -33.46
N ALA A 271 -13.30 16.45 -32.27
CA ALA A 271 -14.21 17.29 -31.49
C ALA A 271 -13.52 18.62 -31.12
N VAL A 272 -14.33 19.68 -30.95
CA VAL A 272 -13.86 20.98 -30.45
C VAL A 272 -13.50 20.83 -28.98
N ALA A 273 -12.42 21.47 -28.54
CA ALA A 273 -12.00 21.53 -27.15
C ALA A 273 -11.58 22.95 -26.78
N MET A 274 -11.61 23.27 -25.49
CA MET A 274 -10.93 24.47 -24.99
C MET A 274 -9.61 24.10 -24.31
N TYR A 275 -8.64 25.02 -24.37
CA TYR A 275 -7.48 24.99 -23.49
C TYR A 275 -7.86 25.45 -22.09
N LEU A 276 -7.47 24.69 -21.07
CA LEU A 276 -7.63 25.05 -19.67
C LEU A 276 -6.51 24.45 -18.83
N GLY A 277 -5.71 25.28 -18.17
CA GLY A 277 -4.56 24.84 -17.39
C GLY A 277 -3.57 24.03 -18.22
N GLY A 278 -3.43 24.35 -19.52
CA GLY A 278 -2.62 23.61 -20.49
C GLY A 278 -3.21 22.26 -20.97
N ALA A 279 -4.38 21.86 -20.48
CA ALA A 279 -5.09 20.66 -20.91
C ALA A 279 -6.16 20.96 -21.96
N LYS A 280 -6.55 19.94 -22.74
CA LYS A 280 -7.73 19.98 -23.60
C LYS A 280 -8.97 19.56 -22.83
N ILE A 281 -10.03 20.36 -22.92
CA ILE A 281 -11.35 20.04 -22.38
C ILE A 281 -12.31 19.89 -23.56
N PRO A 282 -12.66 18.66 -23.97
CA PRO A 282 -13.48 18.42 -25.15
C PRO A 282 -14.95 18.79 -24.90
N PHE A 283 -15.62 19.27 -25.94
CA PHE A 283 -17.07 19.45 -26.01
C PHE A 283 -17.69 18.32 -26.85
N ALA A 284 -18.76 17.71 -26.35
CA ALA A 284 -19.48 16.63 -27.03
C ALA A 284 -20.45 17.16 -28.10
N ASN A 285 -20.94 18.39 -27.93
CA ASN A 285 -21.87 19.02 -28.85
C ASN A 285 -21.78 20.57 -28.76
N PRO A 286 -22.36 21.30 -29.73
CA PRO A 286 -22.38 22.77 -29.73
C PRO A 286 -23.00 23.42 -28.50
N GLN A 287 -24.00 22.78 -27.87
CA GLN A 287 -24.68 23.35 -26.71
C GLN A 287 -23.72 23.49 -25.53
N GLU A 288 -22.85 22.51 -25.29
CA GLU A 288 -21.86 22.61 -24.22
C GLU A 288 -20.86 23.75 -24.42
N VAL A 289 -20.54 24.11 -25.67
CA VAL A 289 -19.69 25.27 -25.99
C VAL A 289 -20.42 26.57 -25.62
N ILE A 290 -21.73 26.63 -25.91
CA ILE A 290 -22.57 27.78 -25.56
C ILE A 290 -22.69 27.91 -24.03
N ASP A 291 -22.97 26.80 -23.33
CA ASP A 291 -23.12 26.74 -21.87
C ASP A 291 -21.80 27.06 -21.13
N ALA A 292 -20.66 26.82 -21.76
CA ALA A 292 -19.34 27.24 -21.25
C ALA A 292 -19.07 28.75 -21.43
N GLY A 293 -20.01 29.51 -22.01
CA GLY A 293 -19.97 30.97 -22.08
C GLY A 293 -19.46 31.56 -23.40
N TYR A 294 -19.23 30.75 -24.45
CA TYR A 294 -18.70 31.26 -25.72
C TYR A 294 -19.74 31.92 -26.62
N GLY A 295 -21.04 31.71 -26.33
CA GLY A 295 -22.19 32.26 -27.07
C GLY A 295 -22.43 31.59 -28.43
N ALA A 296 -23.51 31.96 -29.12
CA ALA A 296 -23.90 31.34 -30.40
C ALA A 296 -22.85 31.51 -31.53
N GLY A 297 -22.02 32.55 -31.47
CA GLY A 297 -20.93 32.81 -32.42
C GLY A 297 -19.65 32.03 -32.14
N TRP A 298 -19.66 30.99 -31.30
CA TRP A 298 -18.45 30.27 -30.89
C TRP A 298 -17.66 29.66 -32.06
N ALA A 299 -18.34 29.26 -33.15
CA ALA A 299 -17.69 28.60 -34.28
C ALA A 299 -16.58 29.45 -34.93
N SER A 300 -16.75 30.77 -35.00
CA SER A 300 -15.72 31.68 -35.54
C SER A 300 -14.52 31.89 -34.59
N LYS A 301 -14.64 31.46 -33.33
CA LYS A 301 -13.57 31.50 -32.32
C LYS A 301 -12.72 30.22 -32.32
N VAL A 302 -13.17 29.14 -32.97
CA VAL A 302 -12.41 27.90 -33.06
C VAL A 302 -11.20 28.09 -33.97
N ARG A 303 -10.07 27.50 -33.59
CA ARG A 303 -8.85 27.46 -34.40
C ARG A 303 -8.46 26.03 -34.71
N ALA A 304 -8.17 25.77 -35.98
CA ALA A 304 -7.60 24.50 -36.39
C ALA A 304 -6.16 24.39 -35.89
N ILE A 305 -5.84 23.28 -35.25
CA ILE A 305 -4.47 22.90 -34.89
C ILE A 305 -4.18 21.51 -35.46
N PRO A 306 -2.92 21.10 -35.60
CA PRO A 306 -2.65 19.75 -36.11
C PRO A 306 -3.21 18.68 -35.17
N SER A 307 -3.86 17.65 -35.72
CA SER A 307 -4.42 16.55 -34.93
C SER A 307 -3.39 15.85 -34.04
N ARG A 308 -2.13 15.73 -34.47
CA ARG A 308 -1.06 15.17 -33.60
C ARG A 308 -0.89 16.00 -32.33
N HIS A 309 -0.90 17.34 -32.46
CA HIS A 309 -0.68 18.23 -31.34
C HIS A 309 -1.87 18.17 -30.40
N PHE A 310 -3.10 18.25 -30.95
CA PHE A 310 -4.33 18.05 -30.19
C PHE A 310 -4.33 16.74 -29.41
N ASN A 311 -3.87 15.63 -30.02
CA ASN A 311 -3.84 14.33 -29.39
C ASN A 311 -2.83 14.23 -28.23
N THR A 312 -1.72 14.98 -28.30
CA THR A 312 -0.70 15.03 -27.24
C THR A 312 -1.06 15.91 -26.03
N LEU A 313 -2.11 16.73 -26.12
CA LEU A 313 -2.53 17.59 -25.02
C LEU A 313 -3.03 16.75 -23.82
N PRO A 314 -2.62 17.11 -22.58
CA PRO A 314 -3.18 16.50 -21.37
C PRO A 314 -4.69 16.64 -21.31
N THR A 315 -5.37 15.71 -20.64
CA THR A 315 -6.82 15.76 -20.41
C THR A 315 -7.20 16.27 -19.02
N VAL A 316 -6.20 16.40 -18.13
CA VAL A 316 -6.35 16.90 -16.77
C VAL A 316 -5.63 18.24 -16.68
N PRO A 317 -6.32 19.35 -16.31
CA PRO A 317 -5.68 20.65 -16.14
C PRO A 317 -4.59 20.62 -15.06
N ALA A 318 -3.59 21.49 -15.21
CA ALA A 318 -2.51 21.63 -14.24
C ALA A 318 -3.01 22.17 -12.89
N ASP A 319 -2.20 21.96 -11.85
CA ASP A 319 -2.49 22.44 -10.50
C ASP A 319 -2.67 23.98 -10.45
N GLY A 320 -3.56 24.44 -9.59
CA GLY A 320 -3.95 25.85 -9.47
C GLY A 320 -5.02 26.31 -10.46
N THR A 321 -5.46 25.45 -11.38
CA THR A 321 -6.57 25.75 -12.28
C THR A 321 -7.91 25.75 -11.55
N LEU A 322 -8.65 26.85 -11.60
CA LEU A 322 -10.02 26.96 -11.07
C LEU A 322 -11.07 26.65 -12.15
N LEU A 323 -11.98 25.74 -11.83
CA LEU A 323 -12.97 25.25 -12.77
C LEU A 323 -14.32 24.99 -12.10
N GLN A 324 -15.38 25.07 -12.90
CA GLN A 324 -16.75 24.78 -12.48
C GLN A 324 -17.52 24.18 -13.66
N GLY A 325 -18.45 23.27 -13.39
CA GLY A 325 -19.42 22.80 -14.37
C GLY A 325 -20.23 23.97 -14.94
N SER A 326 -20.47 23.94 -16.25
CA SER A 326 -21.23 24.95 -16.98
C SER A 326 -22.58 25.26 -16.29
N ASN A 327 -23.02 26.51 -16.42
CA ASN A 327 -24.22 27.04 -15.77
C ASN A 327 -24.24 26.95 -14.23
N GLY A 328 -23.07 26.79 -13.58
CA GLY A 328 -22.98 26.68 -12.12
C GLY A 328 -23.56 25.38 -11.56
N SER A 329 -23.69 24.35 -12.40
CA SER A 329 -24.30 23.04 -12.05
C SER A 329 -23.49 22.22 -11.05
N THR A 330 -22.26 22.63 -10.75
CA THR A 330 -21.35 21.95 -9.80
C THR A 330 -20.72 22.98 -8.86
N PRO A 331 -20.13 22.56 -7.72
CA PRO A 331 -19.28 23.45 -6.94
C PRO A 331 -18.08 23.93 -7.76
N VAL A 332 -17.53 25.08 -7.36
CA VAL A 332 -16.20 25.54 -7.82
C VAL A 332 -15.16 24.55 -7.31
N ALA A 333 -14.15 24.22 -8.12
CA ALA A 333 -13.07 23.33 -7.75
C ALA A 333 -11.72 23.87 -8.22
N ALA A 334 -10.65 23.45 -7.53
CA ALA A 334 -9.27 23.62 -7.98
C ALA A 334 -8.66 22.27 -8.33
N MET A 335 -7.76 22.25 -9.29
CA MET A 335 -6.83 21.14 -9.47
C MET A 335 -5.67 21.27 -8.48
N ILE A 336 -5.44 20.24 -7.67
CA ILE A 336 -4.40 20.17 -6.64
C ILE A 336 -3.81 18.77 -6.66
N GLY A 337 -2.51 18.64 -6.95
CA GLY A 337 -1.87 17.35 -7.17
C GLY A 337 -2.57 16.53 -8.27
N LEU A 338 -2.97 17.18 -9.37
CA LEU A 338 -3.82 16.67 -10.46
C LEU A 338 -5.17 16.08 -10.02
N GLY A 339 -5.57 16.27 -8.76
CA GLY A 339 -6.87 15.91 -8.22
C GLY A 339 -7.80 17.12 -8.13
N ARG A 340 -9.06 16.94 -8.49
CA ARG A 340 -10.13 17.92 -8.36
C ARG A 340 -10.56 18.04 -6.90
N VAL A 341 -10.27 19.17 -6.28
CA VAL A 341 -10.70 19.54 -4.93
C VAL A 341 -11.85 20.54 -5.03
N ASN A 342 -13.06 20.09 -4.67
CA ASN A 342 -14.24 20.95 -4.66
C ASN A 342 -14.19 21.91 -3.47
N PHE A 343 -14.79 23.10 -3.62
CA PHE A 343 -15.05 24.09 -2.58
C PHE A 343 -16.55 24.20 -2.29
N GLY A 344 -16.91 24.26 -1.01
CA GLY A 344 -18.29 24.28 -0.52
C GLY A 344 -18.83 25.70 -0.33
N SER A 345 -17.95 26.70 -0.32
CA SER A 345 -18.33 28.11 -0.24
C SER A 345 -17.29 29.00 -0.93
N PRO A 346 -17.66 30.24 -1.33
CA PRO A 346 -16.71 31.25 -1.77
C PRO A 346 -15.57 31.52 -0.77
N GLN A 347 -15.85 31.43 0.54
CA GLN A 347 -14.84 31.65 1.57
C GLN A 347 -13.75 30.57 1.52
N GLU A 348 -14.11 29.30 1.28
CA GLU A 348 -13.11 28.23 1.13
C GLU A 348 -12.15 28.49 -0.05
N VAL A 349 -12.63 29.12 -1.14
CA VAL A 349 -11.79 29.49 -2.31
C VAL A 349 -10.80 30.60 -1.93
N ILE A 350 -11.27 31.59 -1.17
CA ILE A 350 -10.45 32.71 -0.69
C ILE A 350 -9.40 32.20 0.30
N ASP A 351 -9.80 31.37 1.27
CA ASP A 351 -8.93 30.78 2.28
C ASP A 351 -7.87 29.86 1.64
N ALA A 352 -8.21 29.23 0.50
CA ALA A 352 -7.27 28.45 -0.28
C ALA A 352 -6.20 29.30 -1.01
N GLY A 353 -6.30 30.63 -0.97
CA GLY A 353 -5.31 31.56 -1.49
C GLY A 353 -5.58 32.07 -2.91
N PHE A 354 -6.76 31.81 -3.48
CA PHE A 354 -7.09 32.26 -4.85
C PHE A 354 -7.48 33.74 -4.96
N GLY A 355 -7.53 34.46 -3.82
CA GLY A 355 -7.87 35.89 -3.75
C GLY A 355 -9.36 36.17 -3.87
N THR A 356 -9.78 37.39 -3.55
CA THR A 356 -11.20 37.81 -3.66
C THR A 356 -11.67 37.95 -5.11
N ASP A 357 -10.75 38.04 -6.06
CA ASP A 357 -10.97 38.05 -7.50
C ASP A 357 -11.08 36.64 -8.12
N TRP A 358 -11.20 35.60 -7.30
CA TRP A 358 -11.27 34.20 -7.77
C TRP A 358 -12.35 33.98 -8.84
N GLY A 359 -13.48 34.70 -8.77
CA GLY A 359 -14.58 34.57 -9.72
C GLY A 359 -14.18 34.80 -11.18
N SER A 360 -13.26 35.72 -11.47
CA SER A 360 -12.76 35.94 -12.84
C SER A 360 -11.76 34.88 -13.33
N LYS A 361 -11.21 34.09 -12.39
CA LYS A 361 -10.24 33.02 -12.65
C LYS A 361 -10.93 31.68 -12.92
N VAL A 362 -12.19 31.50 -12.48
CA VAL A 362 -12.96 30.27 -12.76
C VAL A 362 -13.26 30.16 -14.25
N ARG A 363 -13.13 28.95 -14.78
CA ARG A 363 -13.55 28.60 -16.14
C ARG A 363 -14.67 27.57 -16.10
N ALA A 364 -15.75 27.88 -16.84
CA ALA A 364 -16.86 26.96 -17.03
C ALA A 364 -16.45 25.83 -17.96
N ILE A 365 -16.68 24.59 -17.54
CA ILE A 365 -16.38 23.37 -18.30
C ILE A 365 -17.63 22.49 -18.36
N PRO A 366 -17.77 21.61 -19.36
CA PRO A 366 -18.91 20.72 -19.39
C PRO A 366 -19.01 19.85 -18.12
N ALA A 367 -20.20 19.74 -17.53
CA ALA A 367 -20.41 19.03 -16.26
C ALA A 367 -19.96 17.56 -16.31
N ARG A 368 -20.12 16.88 -17.45
CA ARG A 368 -19.62 15.51 -17.64
C ARG A 368 -18.10 15.42 -17.50
N VAL A 369 -17.36 16.41 -18.01
CA VAL A 369 -15.90 16.45 -17.92
C VAL A 369 -15.49 16.79 -16.50
N PHE A 370 -16.17 17.75 -15.86
CA PHE A 370 -15.97 18.07 -14.44
C PHE A 370 -16.10 16.82 -13.57
N ASN A 371 -17.10 15.96 -13.83
CA ASN A 371 -17.35 14.73 -13.08
C ASN A 371 -16.37 13.59 -13.40
N SER A 372 -15.72 13.60 -14.57
CA SER A 372 -14.70 12.61 -14.93
C SER A 372 -13.29 12.98 -14.45
N LEU A 373 -13.06 14.20 -13.94
CA LEU A 373 -11.75 14.59 -13.42
C LEU A 373 -11.38 13.74 -12.19
N PRO A 374 -10.10 13.33 -12.05
CA PRO A 374 -9.64 12.58 -10.88
C PRO A 374 -9.96 13.34 -9.60
N THR A 375 -10.41 12.67 -8.54
CA THR A 375 -10.67 13.28 -7.22
C THR A 375 -9.57 12.97 -6.21
N GLN A 376 -8.74 11.98 -6.48
CA GLN A 376 -7.61 11.62 -5.65
C GLN A 376 -6.46 12.60 -5.91
N ILE A 377 -5.96 13.21 -4.83
CA ILE A 377 -4.74 14.02 -4.87
C ILE A 377 -3.55 13.07 -5.04
N MET A 378 -2.66 13.36 -6.00
CA MET A 378 -1.49 12.51 -6.26
C MET A 378 -0.49 12.52 -5.10
N ASP A 379 0.25 11.41 -5.01
CA ASP A 379 1.32 11.24 -4.05
C ASP A 379 2.44 12.27 -4.24
N GLY A 380 3.04 12.68 -3.12
CA GLY A 380 4.08 13.70 -3.07
C GLY A 380 3.54 15.14 -3.07
N THR A 381 2.23 15.33 -3.19
CA THR A 381 1.59 16.65 -3.08
C THR A 381 1.63 17.12 -1.64
N ARG A 382 2.18 18.31 -1.40
CA ARG A 382 2.17 18.98 -0.09
C ARG A 382 0.89 19.79 0.04
N ILE A 383 0.13 19.50 1.08
CA ILE A 383 -1.18 20.10 1.37
C ILE A 383 -1.18 20.75 2.75
N LYS A 384 -2.04 21.75 2.93
CA LYS A 384 -2.30 22.43 4.19
C LYS A 384 -3.80 22.47 4.44
N ASN A 385 -4.20 22.29 5.69
CA ASN A 385 -5.58 22.48 6.11
C ASN A 385 -5.99 23.96 5.99
N GLY A 386 -7.20 24.24 5.48
CA GLY A 386 -7.69 25.61 5.29
C GLY A 386 -7.90 26.40 6.59
N ALA A 387 -8.28 25.74 7.68
CA ALA A 387 -8.55 26.39 8.96
C ALA A 387 -7.38 26.26 9.96
N LEU A 388 -6.50 25.27 9.78
CA LEU A 388 -5.41 24.96 10.70
C LEU A 388 -4.04 25.27 10.07
N THR A 389 -3.01 25.37 10.91
CA THR A 389 -1.62 25.49 10.44
C THR A 389 -1.02 24.14 10.01
N ALA A 390 -1.74 23.04 10.22
CA ALA A 390 -1.31 21.68 9.92
C ALA A 390 -1.02 21.50 8.43
N GLN A 391 0.14 20.89 8.13
CA GLN A 391 0.58 20.53 6.78
C GLN A 391 0.83 19.03 6.70
N ALA A 392 0.59 18.45 5.53
CA ALA A 392 0.79 17.04 5.25
C ALA A 392 1.35 16.85 3.85
N VAL A 393 1.91 15.67 3.62
CA VAL A 393 2.12 15.14 2.28
C VAL A 393 1.11 14.02 2.01
N VAL A 394 0.67 13.89 0.76
CA VAL A 394 -0.12 12.72 0.33
C VAL A 394 0.82 11.57 -0.05
N VAL A 395 0.63 10.38 0.54
CA VAL A 395 1.43 9.17 0.28
C VAL A 395 0.51 7.96 0.22
N GLY A 396 0.51 7.23 -0.90
CA GLY A 396 -0.45 6.16 -1.17
C GLY A 396 -1.90 6.64 -1.06
N GLY A 397 -2.18 7.89 -1.48
CA GLY A 397 -3.47 8.55 -1.32
C GLY A 397 -3.83 9.01 0.11
N ALA A 398 -3.00 8.72 1.11
CA ALA A 398 -3.25 9.06 2.50
C ALA A 398 -2.53 10.35 2.93
N LYS A 399 -3.14 11.13 3.83
CA LYS A 399 -2.51 12.32 4.42
C LYS A 399 -1.52 11.92 5.50
N MET A 400 -0.26 12.33 5.35
CA MET A 400 0.80 12.15 6.35
C MET A 400 1.16 13.51 6.94
N PRO A 401 0.57 13.88 8.10
CA PRO A 401 0.80 15.19 8.70
C PRO A 401 2.20 15.31 9.30
N PHE A 402 2.79 16.49 9.11
CA PHE A 402 4.03 16.90 9.75
C PHE A 402 3.73 17.56 11.10
N THR A 403 4.55 17.25 12.10
CA THR A 403 4.49 17.77 13.46
C THR A 403 5.30 19.05 13.62
N SER A 404 6.29 19.28 12.75
CA SER A 404 7.13 20.48 12.75
C SER A 404 7.62 20.84 11.35
N LEU A 405 8.10 22.07 11.18
CA LEU A 405 8.75 22.51 9.94
C LEU A 405 10.08 21.77 9.70
N GLU A 406 10.76 21.38 10.78
CA GLU A 406 11.98 20.56 10.71
C GLU A 406 11.69 19.17 10.13
N GLU A 407 10.63 18.50 10.58
CA GLU A 407 10.21 17.19 10.05
C GLU A 407 9.83 17.29 8.56
N LEU A 408 9.15 18.38 8.18
CA LEU A 408 8.79 18.69 6.81
C LEU A 408 10.03 18.89 5.92
N ASN A 409 11.00 19.68 6.39
CA ASN A 409 12.25 19.93 5.68
C ASN A 409 13.14 18.68 5.60
N GLY A 410 13.26 17.93 6.70
CA GLY A 410 14.00 16.67 6.78
C GLY A 410 13.40 15.56 5.92
N SER A 411 12.10 15.64 5.63
CA SER A 411 11.43 14.75 4.67
C SER A 411 11.57 15.22 3.21
N GLY A 412 12.19 16.38 2.95
CA GLY A 412 12.43 16.91 1.61
C GLY A 412 11.23 17.64 0.97
N TYR A 413 10.23 18.02 1.77
CA TYR A 413 9.02 18.72 1.29
C TYR A 413 9.06 20.24 1.51
N GLY A 414 10.15 20.77 2.10
CA GLY A 414 10.35 22.18 2.44
C GLY A 414 10.08 23.15 1.31
N ASP A 415 10.69 22.84 0.15
CA ASP A 415 10.67 23.70 -1.03
C ASP A 415 9.51 23.37 -1.99
N ARG A 416 8.69 22.35 -1.67
CA ARG A 416 7.54 22.01 -2.52
C ARG A 416 6.42 23.03 -2.34
N PRO A 417 5.72 23.41 -3.44
CA PRO A 417 4.51 24.22 -3.35
C PRO A 417 3.52 23.61 -2.37
N VAL A 418 2.95 24.45 -1.50
CA VAL A 418 1.93 24.05 -0.54
C VAL A 418 0.56 24.45 -1.07
N TRP A 419 -0.36 23.48 -1.11
CA TRP A 419 -1.73 23.72 -1.52
C TRP A 419 -2.66 23.72 -0.31
N THR A 420 -3.35 24.84 -0.09
CA THR A 420 -4.37 24.92 0.97
C THR A 420 -5.66 24.28 0.47
N ILE A 421 -6.17 23.30 1.21
CA ILE A 421 -7.41 22.56 0.88
C ILE A 421 -8.47 22.78 1.96
N PRO A 422 -9.78 22.67 1.62
CA PRO A 422 -10.85 22.74 2.61
C PRO A 422 -10.69 21.73 3.75
N THR A 423 -11.06 22.12 4.97
CA THR A 423 -10.99 21.25 6.17
C THR A 423 -11.72 19.93 5.97
N ARG A 424 -12.92 19.95 5.36
CA ARG A 424 -13.67 18.72 5.05
C ARG A 424 -12.93 17.78 4.08
N THR A 425 -12.19 18.32 3.11
CA THR A 425 -11.38 17.53 2.19
C THR A 425 -10.17 16.95 2.93
N TRP A 426 -9.52 17.77 3.77
CA TRP A 426 -8.46 17.32 4.65
C TRP A 426 -8.92 16.16 5.53
N ASP A 427 -10.07 16.27 6.21
CA ASP A 427 -10.57 15.25 7.13
C ASP A 427 -10.94 13.95 6.40
N ALA A 428 -11.51 14.06 5.19
CA ALA A 428 -11.87 12.92 4.35
C ALA A 428 -10.69 12.13 3.77
N LEU A 429 -9.47 12.71 3.72
CA LEU A 429 -8.30 11.99 3.22
C LEU A 429 -7.96 10.79 4.12
N PRO A 430 -7.69 9.60 3.55
CA PRO A 430 -7.26 8.43 4.31
C PRO A 430 -6.05 8.71 5.20
N THR A 431 -5.93 7.97 6.29
CA THR A 431 -4.76 8.01 7.19
C THR A 431 -3.87 6.77 7.07
N LYS A 432 -4.33 5.74 6.35
CA LYS A 432 -3.57 4.53 6.06
C LYS A 432 -3.04 4.59 4.63
N ILE A 433 -1.73 4.43 4.48
CA ILE A 433 -1.07 4.38 3.17
C ILE A 433 -1.58 3.15 2.41
N ALA A 434 -1.96 3.32 1.15
CA ALA A 434 -2.46 2.22 0.33
C ALA A 434 -1.38 1.17 0.01
N ASP A 435 -1.83 -0.08 -0.17
CA ASP A 435 -0.96 -1.19 -0.53
C ASP A 435 -0.31 -1.00 -1.91
N GLY A 436 0.93 -1.46 -2.00
CA GLY A 436 1.81 -1.27 -3.15
C GLY A 436 2.53 0.08 -3.19
N THR A 437 2.32 0.97 -2.21
CA THR A 437 3.07 2.23 -2.14
C THR A 437 4.52 1.96 -1.72
N ARG A 438 5.47 2.53 -2.46
CA ARG A 438 6.90 2.48 -2.14
C ARG A 438 7.27 3.70 -1.31
N ILE A 439 7.81 3.47 -0.12
CA ILE A 439 8.17 4.52 0.84
C ILE A 439 9.65 4.47 1.21
N LYS A 440 10.18 5.61 1.67
CA LYS A 440 11.51 5.78 2.26
C LYS A 440 11.41 6.49 3.60
N ASN A 441 12.18 6.04 4.58
CA ASN A 441 12.31 6.73 5.85
C ASN A 441 13.10 8.05 5.67
N ALA A 442 12.54 9.17 6.14
CA ALA A 442 13.27 10.43 6.23
C ALA A 442 14.59 10.27 7.01
N GLY A 443 15.66 10.89 6.53
CA GLY A 443 16.99 10.80 7.17
C GLY A 443 17.75 9.48 7.03
N SER A 444 17.17 8.46 6.36
CA SER A 444 17.79 7.14 6.17
C SER A 444 17.77 6.72 4.70
N SER A 445 18.57 5.72 4.32
CA SER A 445 18.50 5.05 3.01
C SER A 445 17.44 3.94 2.97
N ALA A 446 16.83 3.58 4.10
CA ALA A 446 15.87 2.50 4.22
C ALA A 446 14.61 2.74 3.37
N GLN A 447 14.23 1.74 2.57
CA GLN A 447 13.04 1.75 1.73
C GLN A 447 12.16 0.54 2.05
N ALA A 448 10.85 0.70 1.87
CA ALA A 448 9.88 -0.36 2.07
C ALA A 448 8.74 -0.24 1.05
N ALA A 449 8.01 -1.33 0.85
CA ALA A 449 6.67 -1.31 0.26
C ALA A 449 5.61 -1.47 1.35
N ILE A 450 4.45 -0.87 1.16
CA ILE A 450 3.27 -1.16 1.98
C ILE A 450 2.55 -2.38 1.43
N ILE A 451 2.37 -3.43 2.24
CA ILE A 451 1.71 -4.68 1.85
C ILE A 451 0.85 -5.15 3.02
N GLY A 452 -0.46 -5.28 2.82
CA GLY A 452 -1.39 -5.59 3.91
C GLY A 452 -1.42 -4.55 5.02
N GLY A 453 -1.14 -3.28 4.68
CA GLY A 453 -0.96 -2.20 5.66
C GLY A 453 0.37 -2.23 6.44
N ALA A 454 1.24 -3.22 6.23
CA ALA A 454 2.53 -3.33 6.89
C ALA A 454 3.67 -2.76 6.04
N LYS A 455 4.73 -2.27 6.67
CA LYS A 455 5.97 -1.94 5.97
C LYS A 455 6.79 -3.20 5.75
N VAL A 456 7.08 -3.50 4.49
CA VAL A 456 7.99 -4.59 4.09
C VAL A 456 9.29 -3.94 3.60
N PRO A 457 10.36 -3.91 4.43
CA PRO A 457 11.60 -3.23 4.08
C PRO A 457 12.32 -3.97 2.95
N PHE A 458 13.23 -3.27 2.26
CA PHE A 458 14.20 -3.81 1.31
C PHE A 458 15.61 -3.57 1.83
N THR A 459 16.49 -4.56 1.69
CA THR A 459 17.89 -4.51 2.12
C THR A 459 18.84 -4.13 0.98
N SER A 460 18.41 -4.30 -0.28
CA SER A 460 19.19 -3.92 -1.47
C SER A 460 18.29 -3.43 -2.61
N ILE A 461 18.89 -2.78 -3.60
CA ILE A 461 18.21 -2.35 -4.84
C ILE A 461 17.77 -3.58 -5.65
N ASP A 462 18.59 -4.63 -5.71
CA ASP A 462 18.27 -5.85 -6.46
C ASP A 462 17.03 -6.54 -5.91
N GLU A 463 16.90 -6.61 -4.57
CA GLU A 463 15.73 -7.14 -3.89
C GLU A 463 14.46 -6.33 -4.22
N LEU A 464 14.60 -5.00 -4.26
CA LEU A 464 13.52 -4.07 -4.60
C LEU A 464 13.09 -4.21 -6.08
N ILE A 465 14.04 -4.44 -6.98
CA ILE A 465 13.77 -4.69 -8.42
C ILE A 465 13.10 -6.06 -8.58
N ALA A 466 13.63 -7.10 -7.94
CA ALA A 466 13.09 -8.46 -7.98
C ALA A 466 11.65 -8.54 -7.43
N ALA A 467 11.33 -7.71 -6.43
CA ALA A 467 9.96 -7.57 -5.91
C ALA A 467 9.04 -6.69 -6.80
N GLY A 468 9.54 -6.11 -7.89
CA GLY A 468 8.75 -5.30 -8.83
C GLY A 468 8.50 -3.85 -8.39
N TYR A 469 9.25 -3.34 -7.41
CA TYR A 469 9.12 -1.99 -6.88
C TYR A 469 10.16 -1.00 -7.44
N GLY A 470 11.11 -1.46 -8.27
CA GLY A 470 12.16 -0.68 -8.94
C GLY A 470 11.70 0.65 -9.54
N ASN A 471 10.66 0.57 -10.36
CA ASN A 471 10.15 1.70 -11.15
C ASN A 471 9.01 2.45 -10.46
N ARG A 472 8.60 2.04 -9.24
CA ARG A 472 7.53 2.74 -8.54
C ARG A 472 8.03 4.06 -7.95
N PRO A 473 7.24 5.15 -8.03
CA PRO A 473 7.58 6.43 -7.41
C PRO A 473 7.92 6.24 -5.93
N LEU A 474 9.05 6.81 -5.51
CA LEU A 474 9.48 6.76 -4.12
C LEU A 474 8.90 7.94 -3.34
N GLN A 475 8.13 7.65 -2.30
CA GLN A 475 7.60 8.67 -1.40
C GLN A 475 8.39 8.70 -0.09
N VAL A 476 8.81 9.88 0.36
CA VAL A 476 9.52 10.01 1.64
C VAL A 476 8.49 10.23 2.73
N VAL A 477 8.56 9.43 3.80
CA VAL A 477 7.70 9.57 4.97
C VAL A 477 8.53 9.97 6.19
N PRO A 478 7.97 10.76 7.12
CA PRO A 478 8.66 11.07 8.37
C PRO A 478 9.04 9.82 9.16
N THR A 479 10.15 9.87 9.91
CA THR A 479 10.63 8.73 10.72
C THR A 479 9.58 8.23 11.72
N ARG A 480 8.85 9.14 12.36
CA ARG A 480 7.73 8.78 13.25
C ARG A 480 6.64 7.96 12.54
N VAL A 481 6.31 8.32 11.29
CA VAL A 481 5.33 7.57 10.47
C VAL A 481 5.91 6.21 10.10
N TRP A 482 7.17 6.16 9.69
CA TRP A 482 7.88 4.92 9.40
C TRP A 482 7.85 3.96 10.60
N ASP A 483 8.18 4.43 11.79
CA ASP A 483 8.25 3.62 13.01
C ASP A 483 6.87 3.12 13.45
N ALA A 484 5.83 3.93 13.25
CA ALA A 484 4.45 3.57 13.58
C ALA A 484 3.82 2.52 12.63
N LEU A 485 4.39 2.29 11.44
CA LEU A 485 3.86 1.29 10.51
C LEU A 485 4.09 -0.14 11.04
N PRO A 486 3.07 -1.02 11.00
CA PRO A 486 3.19 -2.42 11.38
C PRO A 486 4.27 -3.15 10.58
N ASN A 487 4.86 -4.19 11.16
CA ASN A 487 5.79 -5.08 10.44
C ASN A 487 5.10 -6.36 9.97
N ASP A 488 3.96 -6.72 10.59
CA ASP A 488 3.21 -7.93 10.27
C ASP A 488 2.17 -7.64 9.20
N ILE A 489 2.24 -8.38 8.10
CA ILE A 489 1.30 -8.26 6.98
C ILE A 489 -0.09 -8.68 7.46
N GLY A 490 -1.10 -7.87 7.15
CA GLY A 490 -2.48 -8.16 7.51
C GLY A 490 -3.02 -9.44 6.88
N ASP A 491 -3.96 -10.09 7.56
CA ASP A 491 -4.65 -11.28 7.05
C ASP A 491 -5.47 -10.99 5.80
N GLY A 492 -5.62 -12.00 4.94
CA GLY A 492 -6.37 -11.92 3.68
C GLY A 492 -5.56 -11.34 2.51
N VAL A 493 -4.27 -11.08 2.70
CA VAL A 493 -3.42 -10.50 1.66
C VAL A 493 -2.80 -11.60 0.82
N ARG A 494 -2.98 -11.53 -0.50
CA ARG A 494 -2.29 -12.41 -1.47
C ARG A 494 -0.86 -11.94 -1.69
N ILE A 495 0.08 -12.83 -1.45
CA ILE A 495 1.52 -12.60 -1.54
C ILE A 495 2.18 -13.59 -2.49
N GLY A 496 3.33 -13.21 -3.06
CA GLY A 496 4.17 -14.09 -3.88
C GLY A 496 5.65 -13.93 -3.56
N LYS A 497 6.47 -14.92 -3.91
CA LYS A 497 7.92 -14.89 -3.67
C LYS A 497 8.65 -14.26 -4.86
N ALA A 498 9.51 -13.27 -4.60
CA ALA A 498 10.34 -12.66 -5.64
C ALA A 498 11.27 -13.70 -6.30
N GLY A 499 11.26 -13.74 -7.64
CA GLY A 499 12.06 -14.69 -8.43
C GLY A 499 11.44 -16.08 -8.58
N ASP A 500 10.22 -16.30 -8.08
CA ASP A 500 9.51 -17.58 -8.14
C ASP A 500 8.05 -17.38 -8.58
N THR A 501 7.35 -18.47 -8.85
CA THR A 501 5.91 -18.54 -9.12
C THR A 501 5.06 -18.83 -7.89
N ASP A 502 5.70 -19.12 -6.75
CA ASP A 502 5.06 -19.38 -5.46
C ASP A 502 4.12 -18.24 -5.02
N GLN A 503 2.91 -18.61 -4.62
CA GLN A 503 1.89 -17.70 -4.11
C GLN A 503 1.24 -18.25 -2.84
N ALA A 504 0.83 -17.34 -1.96
CA ALA A 504 0.21 -17.66 -0.69
C ALA A 504 -0.78 -16.57 -0.28
N ALA A 505 -1.68 -16.89 0.64
CA ALA A 505 -2.41 -15.89 1.41
C ALA A 505 -1.80 -15.78 2.81
N VAL A 506 -1.88 -14.59 3.42
CA VAL A 506 -1.58 -14.42 4.85
C VAL A 506 -2.83 -14.73 5.67
N VAL A 507 -2.74 -15.69 6.59
CA VAL A 507 -3.86 -16.13 7.44
C VAL A 507 -3.38 -16.32 8.87
N GLY A 508 -3.91 -15.55 9.82
CA GLY A 508 -3.44 -15.52 11.20
C GLY A 508 -1.95 -15.19 11.30
N GLY A 509 -1.45 -14.30 10.44
CA GLY A 509 -0.04 -13.95 10.31
C GLY A 509 0.85 -15.00 9.63
N ALA A 510 0.31 -16.17 9.25
CA ALA A 510 1.06 -17.23 8.60
C ALA A 510 0.90 -17.20 7.07
N LYS A 511 1.95 -17.59 6.34
CA LYS A 511 1.83 -17.82 4.89
C LYS A 511 1.15 -19.16 4.62
N MET A 512 0.09 -19.15 3.83
CA MET A 512 -0.65 -20.34 3.39
C MET A 512 -0.41 -20.54 1.88
N PRO A 513 0.54 -21.40 1.48
CA PRO A 513 0.90 -21.57 0.07
C PRO A 513 -0.19 -22.28 -0.73
N PHE A 514 -0.40 -21.80 -1.96
CA PHE A 514 -1.24 -22.45 -2.95
C PHE A 514 -0.38 -23.31 -3.88
N ILE A 515 -0.78 -24.56 -4.11
CA ILE A 515 -0.06 -25.48 -4.99
C ILE A 515 -0.58 -25.48 -6.44
N SER A 516 -1.72 -24.83 -6.69
CA SER A 516 -2.33 -24.71 -8.02
C SER A 516 -3.20 -23.45 -8.12
N MET A 517 -3.50 -23.04 -9.37
CA MET A 517 -4.44 -21.94 -9.62
C MET A 517 -5.86 -22.28 -9.16
N GLU A 518 -6.29 -23.54 -9.30
CA GLU A 518 -7.59 -24.03 -8.81
C GLU A 518 -7.72 -23.88 -7.28
N GLU A 519 -6.65 -24.13 -6.54
CA GLU A 519 -6.64 -23.96 -5.09
C GLU A 519 -6.76 -22.48 -4.69
N LEU A 520 -6.09 -21.60 -5.44
CA LEU A 520 -6.19 -20.15 -5.27
C LEU A 520 -7.60 -19.62 -5.59
N GLU A 521 -8.20 -20.08 -6.70
CA GLU A 521 -9.56 -19.71 -7.12
C GLU A 521 -10.61 -20.20 -6.13
N SER A 522 -10.52 -21.46 -5.70
CA SER A 522 -11.45 -22.04 -4.72
C SER A 522 -11.35 -21.40 -3.33
N ALA A 523 -10.18 -20.88 -2.97
CA ALA A 523 -9.98 -20.08 -1.77
C ALA A 523 -10.43 -18.61 -1.93
N GLY A 524 -10.72 -18.15 -3.16
CA GLY A 524 -11.25 -16.82 -3.45
C GLY A 524 -10.20 -15.71 -3.59
N TYR A 525 -8.91 -16.05 -3.70
CA TYR A 525 -7.81 -15.07 -3.79
C TYR A 525 -7.38 -14.77 -5.23
N ALA A 526 -7.99 -15.40 -6.24
CA ALA A 526 -7.56 -15.28 -7.64
C ALA A 526 -7.67 -13.84 -8.20
N ASP A 527 -8.69 -13.10 -7.77
CA ASP A 527 -8.91 -11.70 -8.16
C ASP A 527 -8.16 -10.70 -7.27
N ASP A 528 -7.63 -11.16 -6.14
CA ASP A 528 -6.87 -10.30 -5.23
C ASP A 528 -5.54 -9.90 -5.84
N ARG A 529 -5.14 -8.66 -5.55
CA ARG A 529 -3.86 -8.12 -6.01
C ARG A 529 -2.71 -8.94 -5.43
N LEU A 530 -1.88 -9.49 -6.32
CA LEU A 530 -0.66 -10.19 -5.92
C LEU A 530 0.42 -9.20 -5.50
N HIS A 531 0.89 -9.32 -4.26
CA HIS A 531 2.02 -8.54 -3.73
C HIS A 531 3.29 -9.39 -3.67
N ILE A 532 4.29 -9.05 -4.49
CA ILE A 532 5.56 -9.77 -4.48
C ILE A 532 6.41 -9.32 -3.29
N LEU A 533 6.76 -10.28 -2.44
CA LEU A 533 7.63 -10.12 -1.29
C LEU A 533 9.07 -10.48 -1.65
N PRO A 534 10.05 -9.84 -1.00
CA PRO A 534 11.40 -10.38 -1.03
C PRO A 534 11.49 -11.81 -0.50
N ALA A 535 12.38 -12.62 -1.08
CA ALA A 535 12.55 -14.03 -0.71
C ALA A 535 12.80 -14.22 0.79
N ARG A 536 13.64 -13.39 1.42
CA ARG A 536 13.89 -13.48 2.87
C ARG A 536 12.64 -13.21 3.73
N VAL A 537 11.77 -12.29 3.29
CA VAL A 537 10.55 -11.93 4.03
C VAL A 537 9.57 -13.09 3.90
N TRP A 538 9.39 -13.58 2.68
CA TRP A 538 8.60 -14.77 2.41
C TRP A 538 9.06 -15.95 3.26
N ASP A 539 10.36 -16.26 3.27
CA ASP A 539 10.91 -17.39 4.00
C ASP A 539 10.75 -17.25 5.53
N ALA A 540 10.81 -16.02 6.05
CA ALA A 540 10.64 -15.71 7.47
C ALA A 540 9.16 -15.73 7.96
N LEU A 541 8.17 -15.68 7.07
CA LEU A 541 6.76 -15.73 7.47
C LEU A 541 6.42 -17.07 8.15
N PRO A 542 5.67 -17.07 9.27
CA PRO A 542 5.24 -18.28 9.97
C PRO A 542 4.48 -19.26 9.06
N GLY A 543 4.62 -20.56 9.34
CA GLY A 543 3.82 -21.61 8.69
C GLY A 543 2.61 -22.08 9.51
N GLN A 544 2.50 -21.69 10.78
CA GLN A 544 1.39 -22.04 11.67
C GLN A 544 0.47 -20.84 11.85
N ILE A 545 -0.83 -21.03 11.60
CA ILE A 545 -1.85 -20.00 11.79
C ILE A 545 -1.92 -19.65 13.28
N GLY A 546 -1.94 -18.35 13.59
CA GLY A 546 -2.05 -17.84 14.95
C GLY A 546 -3.37 -18.21 15.64
N ASP A 547 -3.32 -18.33 16.97
CA ASP A 547 -4.50 -18.57 17.80
C ASP A 547 -5.51 -17.42 17.71
N GLY A 548 -6.80 -17.75 17.79
CA GLY A 548 -7.90 -16.81 17.70
C GLY A 548 -8.27 -16.40 16.27
N THR A 549 -7.62 -16.95 15.24
CA THR A 549 -7.96 -16.74 13.83
C THR A 549 -9.17 -17.58 13.43
N ARG A 550 -10.16 -16.95 12.78
CA ARG A 550 -11.32 -17.62 12.18
C ARG A 550 -10.99 -18.04 10.76
N ILE A 551 -11.14 -19.33 10.48
CA ILE A 551 -10.85 -19.93 9.19
C ILE A 551 -12.10 -20.61 8.61
N ALA A 552 -12.14 -20.75 7.28
CA ALA A 552 -13.17 -21.47 6.56
C ALA A 552 -12.56 -22.40 5.52
N LYS A 553 -13.15 -23.57 5.32
CA LYS A 553 -12.70 -24.54 4.30
C LYS A 553 -13.18 -24.10 2.91
N ALA A 554 -12.24 -23.92 1.99
CA ALA A 554 -12.52 -23.56 0.59
C ALA A 554 -13.64 -24.42 -0.02
N GLY A 555 -14.56 -23.78 -0.74
CA GLY A 555 -15.70 -24.44 -1.40
C GLY A 555 -16.80 -24.97 -0.49
N THR A 556 -16.77 -24.69 0.83
CA THR A 556 -17.77 -25.22 1.78
C THR A 556 -18.28 -24.15 2.76
N THR A 557 -19.23 -24.52 3.62
CA THR A 557 -19.72 -23.70 4.74
C THR A 557 -19.03 -24.01 6.07
N SER A 558 -18.05 -24.93 6.09
CA SER A 558 -17.35 -25.32 7.31
C SER A 558 -16.45 -24.19 7.80
N GLU A 559 -16.63 -23.80 9.06
CA GLU A 559 -15.86 -22.75 9.72
C GLU A 559 -15.27 -23.24 11.04
N ALA A 560 -14.09 -22.72 11.39
CA ALA A 560 -13.38 -23.08 12.61
C ALA A 560 -12.60 -21.89 13.16
N ALA A 561 -12.16 -22.01 14.40
CA ALA A 561 -11.14 -21.16 14.99
C ALA A 561 -9.88 -21.97 15.27
N ILE A 562 -8.72 -21.32 15.19
CA ILE A 562 -7.46 -21.89 15.69
C ILE A 562 -7.33 -21.60 17.19
N ILE A 563 -7.23 -22.64 18.01
CA ILE A 563 -7.16 -22.54 19.47
C ILE A 563 -6.10 -23.51 19.99
N GLY A 564 -5.04 -22.99 20.61
CA GLY A 564 -3.89 -23.78 21.03
C GLY A 564 -3.24 -24.51 19.85
N GLY A 565 -3.24 -23.90 18.66
CA GLY A 565 -2.79 -24.51 17.40
C GLY A 565 -3.72 -25.56 16.80
N ALA A 566 -4.89 -25.81 17.39
CA ALA A 566 -5.86 -26.79 16.91
C ALA A 566 -7.02 -26.15 16.16
N LYS A 567 -7.56 -26.86 15.18
CA LYS A 567 -8.80 -26.50 14.49
C LYS A 567 -10.00 -26.90 15.35
N VAL A 568 -10.74 -25.90 15.82
CA VAL A 568 -12.01 -26.08 16.56
C VAL A 568 -13.17 -25.66 15.67
N GLU A 569 -13.90 -26.64 15.14
CA GLU A 569 -14.99 -26.42 14.17
C GLU A 569 -16.30 -25.96 14.83
N PHE A 570 -17.00 -25.05 14.13
CA PHE A 570 -18.34 -24.57 14.48
C PHE A 570 -19.35 -25.27 13.57
N HIS A 571 -20.31 -25.99 14.17
CA HIS A 571 -21.35 -26.70 13.42
C HIS A 571 -22.58 -25.82 13.18
N THR A 572 -22.76 -24.74 13.96
CA THR A 572 -23.88 -23.82 13.83
C THR A 572 -23.43 -22.37 13.95
N MET A 573 -24.23 -21.45 13.39
CA MET A 573 -24.02 -20.00 13.54
C MET A 573 -24.17 -19.55 15.01
N GLU A 574 -24.94 -20.28 15.81
CA GLU A 574 -25.09 -20.05 17.24
C GLU A 574 -23.79 -20.36 17.99
N GLU A 575 -23.13 -21.49 17.70
CA GLU A 575 -21.81 -21.81 18.28
C GLU A 575 -20.76 -20.75 17.95
N LEU A 576 -20.74 -20.29 16.69
CA LEU A 576 -19.83 -19.24 16.23
C LEU A 576 -20.07 -17.90 16.96
N THR A 577 -21.34 -17.54 17.15
CA THR A 577 -21.74 -16.31 17.85
C THR A 577 -21.43 -16.40 19.34
N ALA A 578 -21.82 -17.49 20.00
CA ALA A 578 -21.59 -17.71 21.42
C ALA A 578 -20.11 -17.81 21.78
N SER A 579 -19.27 -18.25 20.83
CA SER A 579 -17.81 -18.28 20.99
C SER A 579 -17.13 -16.95 20.67
N GLY A 580 -17.86 -15.93 20.18
CA GLY A 580 -17.34 -14.59 19.89
C GLY A 580 -16.53 -14.46 18.58
N TYR A 581 -16.69 -15.40 17.65
CA TYR A 581 -15.93 -15.43 16.38
C TYR A 581 -16.70 -14.87 15.18
N LYS A 582 -18.02 -14.64 15.31
CA LYS A 582 -18.87 -14.17 14.20
C LYS A 582 -18.37 -12.88 13.54
N ASP A 583 -17.90 -11.92 14.32
CA ASP A 583 -17.47 -10.61 13.82
C ASP A 583 -15.97 -10.56 13.46
N LYS A 584 -15.23 -11.64 13.72
CA LYS A 584 -13.84 -11.74 13.29
C LYS A 584 -13.76 -11.96 11.77
N PRO A 585 -12.72 -11.40 11.10
CA PRO A 585 -12.48 -11.63 9.68
C PRO A 585 -12.43 -13.13 9.37
N ARG A 586 -13.22 -13.57 8.39
CA ARG A 586 -13.25 -14.95 7.94
C ARG A 586 -12.19 -15.16 6.87
N GLN A 587 -11.17 -15.98 7.16
CA GLN A 587 -10.11 -16.30 6.22
C GLN A 587 -10.36 -17.67 5.57
N VAL A 588 -10.44 -17.73 4.25
CA VAL A 588 -10.66 -19.00 3.55
C VAL A 588 -9.31 -19.68 3.34
N ILE A 589 -9.20 -20.97 3.66
CA ILE A 589 -7.97 -21.74 3.46
C ILE A 589 -8.21 -22.93 2.53
N PRO A 590 -7.17 -23.41 1.83
CA PRO A 590 -7.26 -24.60 1.01
C PRO A 590 -7.76 -25.84 1.76
N VAL A 591 -8.47 -26.71 1.06
CA VAL A 591 -8.97 -27.99 1.59
C VAL A 591 -7.85 -28.83 2.19
N ARG A 592 -6.72 -28.95 1.49
CA ARG A 592 -5.54 -29.71 1.96
C ARG A 592 -4.99 -29.16 3.28
N VAL A 593 -4.94 -27.84 3.43
CA VAL A 593 -4.47 -27.20 4.66
C VAL A 593 -5.47 -27.46 5.77
N TRP A 594 -6.77 -27.26 5.52
CA TRP A 594 -7.84 -27.53 6.48
C TRP A 594 -7.82 -28.97 7.03
N ASP A 595 -7.66 -29.95 6.14
CA ASP A 595 -7.66 -31.37 6.49
C ASP A 595 -6.36 -31.80 7.20
N GLY A 596 -5.27 -31.03 7.02
CA GLY A 596 -3.99 -31.24 7.72
C GLY A 596 -3.89 -30.60 9.11
N LEU A 597 -4.85 -29.76 9.53
CA LEU A 597 -4.85 -29.14 10.86
C LEU A 597 -5.24 -30.15 11.95
N THR A 598 -4.50 -30.15 13.06
CA THR A 598 -4.80 -31.01 14.22
C THR A 598 -6.10 -30.60 14.91
N ALA A 599 -6.84 -31.56 15.45
CA ALA A 599 -7.99 -31.32 16.32
C ALA A 599 -7.61 -31.26 17.82
N GLN A 600 -6.37 -31.61 18.17
CA GLN A 600 -5.92 -31.65 19.55
C GLN A 600 -5.39 -30.29 20.00
N ILE A 601 -6.10 -29.65 20.94
CA ILE A 601 -5.67 -28.40 21.58
C ILE A 601 -4.39 -28.69 22.38
N ARG A 602 -3.34 -27.88 22.15
CA ARG A 602 -2.07 -28.06 22.85
C ARG A 602 -2.19 -27.76 24.34
N ASP A 603 -1.35 -28.44 25.12
CA ASP A 603 -1.16 -28.15 26.53
C ASP A 603 -0.85 -26.67 26.77
N SER A 604 -1.12 -26.22 27.98
CA SER A 604 -0.93 -24.85 28.41
C SER A 604 -1.84 -23.81 27.73
N THR A 605 -2.85 -24.24 26.96
CA THR A 605 -3.89 -23.36 26.39
C THR A 605 -4.99 -23.08 27.42
N ARG A 606 -5.35 -21.80 27.60
CA ARG A 606 -6.49 -21.37 28.43
C ARG A 606 -7.75 -21.30 27.57
N ILE A 607 -8.78 -22.03 27.99
CA ILE A 607 -10.06 -22.13 27.28
C ILE A 607 -11.23 -21.68 28.16
N VAL A 608 -12.29 -21.21 27.51
CA VAL A 608 -13.53 -20.76 28.15
C VAL A 608 -14.72 -21.46 27.50
N LYS A 609 -15.67 -21.94 28.28
CA LYS A 609 -16.90 -22.55 27.76
C LYS A 609 -17.85 -21.46 27.26
N ALA A 610 -18.22 -21.53 25.97
CA ALA A 610 -19.11 -20.56 25.34
C ALA A 610 -20.39 -20.32 26.15
N GLY A 611 -20.78 -19.04 26.28
CA GLY A 611 -21.98 -18.63 27.02
C GLY A 611 -21.88 -18.71 28.55
N THR A 612 -20.70 -19.01 29.12
CA THR A 612 -20.52 -19.16 30.57
C THR A 612 -19.27 -18.43 31.08
N THR A 613 -19.04 -18.48 32.39
CA THR A 613 -17.80 -18.02 33.04
C THR A 613 -16.83 -19.17 33.38
N SER A 614 -17.14 -20.41 32.97
CA SER A 614 -16.28 -21.57 33.24
C SER A 614 -14.99 -21.48 32.43
N GLU A 615 -13.85 -21.51 33.12
CA GLU A 615 -12.52 -21.47 32.52
C GLU A 615 -11.72 -22.71 32.88
N ALA A 616 -10.91 -23.16 31.93
CA ALA A 616 -10.05 -24.31 32.09
C ALA A 616 -8.72 -24.13 31.37
N ALA A 617 -7.77 -24.99 31.69
CA ALA A 617 -6.53 -25.15 30.94
C ALA A 617 -6.43 -26.56 30.39
N ILE A 618 -5.75 -26.73 29.26
CA ILE A 618 -5.33 -28.05 28.78
C ILE A 618 -4.01 -28.44 29.45
N VAL A 619 -3.99 -29.60 30.13
CA VAL A 619 -2.84 -30.16 30.83
C VAL A 619 -2.75 -31.66 30.55
N GLY A 620 -1.69 -32.11 29.86
CA GLY A 620 -1.56 -33.50 29.45
C GLY A 620 -2.73 -33.97 28.58
N GLY A 621 -3.26 -33.08 27.73
CA GLY A 621 -4.47 -33.31 26.92
C GLY A 621 -5.80 -33.26 27.69
N ALA A 622 -5.79 -33.07 29.01
CA ALA A 622 -6.99 -32.99 29.83
C ALA A 622 -7.42 -31.54 30.08
N LYS A 623 -8.73 -31.31 30.15
CA LYS A 623 -9.33 -30.07 30.60
C LYS A 623 -9.32 -30.01 32.13
N ILE A 624 -8.62 -29.03 32.69
CA ILE A 624 -8.56 -28.76 34.12
C ILE A 624 -9.29 -27.45 34.42
N GLU A 625 -10.47 -27.55 35.06
CA GLU A 625 -11.32 -26.39 35.35
C GLU A 625 -10.87 -25.60 36.60
N PHE A 626 -10.94 -24.28 36.50
CA PHE A 626 -10.67 -23.34 37.58
C PHE A 626 -11.98 -22.83 38.17
N HIS A 627 -12.15 -22.97 39.48
CA HIS A 627 -13.37 -22.52 40.17
C HIS A 627 -13.26 -21.06 40.62
N THR A 628 -12.04 -20.52 40.71
CA THR A 628 -11.80 -19.12 41.11
C THR A 628 -10.68 -18.48 40.28
N MET A 629 -10.70 -17.15 40.20
CA MET A 629 -9.61 -16.38 39.58
C MET A 629 -8.27 -16.56 40.32
N ALA A 630 -8.32 -16.82 41.63
CA ALA A 630 -7.14 -17.11 42.44
C ALA A 630 -6.48 -18.43 42.01
N GLU A 631 -7.28 -19.49 41.76
CA GLU A 631 -6.75 -20.77 41.27
C GLU A 631 -6.10 -20.62 39.88
N LEU A 632 -6.76 -19.90 38.97
CA LEU A 632 -6.23 -19.61 37.62
C LEU A 632 -4.89 -18.87 37.69
N THR A 633 -4.81 -17.82 38.52
CA THR A 633 -3.61 -17.00 38.67
C THR A 633 -2.49 -17.78 39.35
N ALA A 634 -2.78 -18.51 40.42
CA ALA A 634 -1.81 -19.36 41.12
C ALA A 634 -1.27 -20.50 40.25
N SER A 635 -2.05 -20.94 39.25
CA SER A 635 -1.63 -21.94 38.27
C SER A 635 -0.89 -21.33 37.07
N GLY A 636 -0.72 -20.00 37.00
CA GLY A 636 0.02 -19.31 35.94
C GLY A 636 -0.74 -19.12 34.62
N TYR A 637 -2.08 -19.21 34.64
CA TYR A 637 -2.94 -19.02 33.46
C TYR A 637 -3.63 -17.65 33.42
N GLY A 638 -3.44 -16.82 34.45
CA GLY A 638 -4.04 -15.48 34.57
C GLY A 638 -3.85 -14.59 33.33
N ASP A 639 -2.62 -14.53 32.83
CA ASP A 639 -2.22 -13.64 31.74
C ASP A 639 -2.29 -14.29 30.35
N LYS A 640 -2.65 -15.58 30.28
CA LYS A 640 -2.74 -16.28 29.00
C LYS A 640 -3.99 -15.82 28.22
N PRO A 641 -3.92 -15.74 26.88
CA PRO A 641 -5.06 -15.38 26.04
C PRO A 641 -6.27 -16.28 26.32
N ARG A 642 -7.43 -15.65 26.44
CA ARG A 642 -8.70 -16.34 26.67
C ARG A 642 -9.27 -16.81 25.34
N GLN A 643 -9.39 -18.12 25.15
CA GLN A 643 -9.95 -18.71 23.93
C GLN A 643 -11.29 -19.37 24.23
N THR A 644 -12.38 -18.81 23.71
CA THR A 644 -13.72 -19.39 23.91
C THR A 644 -13.97 -20.52 22.92
N ILE A 645 -14.44 -21.67 23.42
CA ILE A 645 -14.78 -22.85 22.60
C ILE A 645 -16.26 -23.22 22.71
N PRO A 646 -16.85 -23.88 21.70
CA PRO A 646 -18.22 -24.36 21.75
C PRO A 646 -18.46 -25.33 22.92
N ILE A 647 -19.66 -25.30 23.49
CA ILE A 647 -20.09 -26.18 24.59
C ILE A 647 -19.84 -27.66 24.26
N ARG A 648 -20.20 -28.09 23.05
CA ARG A 648 -19.97 -29.45 22.57
C ARG A 648 -18.51 -29.87 22.61
N VAL A 649 -17.60 -28.96 22.25
CA VAL A 649 -16.15 -29.24 22.26
C VAL A 649 -15.68 -29.32 23.71
N TRP A 650 -16.11 -28.38 24.55
CA TRP A 650 -15.79 -28.37 25.98
C TRP A 650 -16.18 -29.66 26.69
N ASP A 651 -17.40 -30.15 26.45
CA ASP A 651 -17.95 -31.33 27.12
C ASP A 651 -17.31 -32.64 26.63
N ASN A 652 -16.66 -32.63 25.46
CA ASN A 652 -15.96 -33.80 24.89
C ASN A 652 -14.46 -33.84 25.23
N LEU A 653 -13.91 -32.81 25.89
CA LEU A 653 -12.50 -32.84 26.31
C LEU A 653 -12.30 -33.84 27.45
N SER A 654 -11.19 -34.59 27.41
CA SER A 654 -10.82 -35.51 28.49
C SER A 654 -10.66 -34.77 29.82
N GLU A 655 -11.06 -35.39 30.92
CA GLU A 655 -10.76 -34.93 32.29
C GLU A 655 -9.57 -35.69 32.91
N GLN A 656 -9.09 -36.74 32.22
CA GLN A 656 -7.96 -37.55 32.65
C GLN A 656 -6.67 -37.05 32.03
N ILE A 657 -5.74 -36.61 32.90
CA ILE A 657 -4.38 -36.21 32.50
C ILE A 657 -3.64 -37.44 31.97
N ALA A 658 -3.08 -37.34 30.78
CA ALA A 658 -2.39 -38.46 30.15
C ALA A 658 -1.12 -38.88 30.93
N ASP A 659 -0.83 -40.17 30.89
CA ASP A 659 0.41 -40.74 31.41
C ASP A 659 1.64 -40.07 30.79
N GLY A 660 2.68 -39.90 31.59
CA GLY A 660 3.90 -39.24 31.18
C GLY A 660 3.87 -37.72 31.31
N THR A 661 2.74 -37.12 31.74
CA THR A 661 2.63 -35.67 31.98
C THR A 661 3.32 -35.28 33.29
N ARG A 662 4.17 -34.24 33.25
CA ARG A 662 4.77 -33.62 34.44
C ARG A 662 3.89 -32.49 34.94
N ILE A 663 3.46 -32.59 36.19
CA ILE A 663 2.57 -31.64 36.84
C ILE A 663 3.23 -30.98 38.05
N VAL A 664 2.80 -29.76 38.37
CA VAL A 664 3.28 -28.98 39.51
C VAL A 664 2.07 -28.48 40.32
N LYS A 665 2.15 -28.59 41.64
CA LYS A 665 1.11 -28.08 42.54
C LYS A 665 1.18 -26.55 42.62
N ALA A 666 0.10 -25.87 42.26
CA ALA A 666 0.01 -24.41 42.27
C ALA A 666 0.48 -23.80 43.61
N GLY A 667 1.30 -22.75 43.52
CA GLY A 667 1.84 -22.04 44.68
C GLY A 667 2.94 -22.78 45.46
N THR A 668 3.45 -23.91 44.96
CA THR A 668 4.47 -24.72 45.65
C THR A 668 5.59 -25.16 44.70
N THR A 669 6.58 -25.89 45.23
CA THR A 669 7.62 -26.57 44.45
C THR A 669 7.38 -28.07 44.29
N SER A 670 6.24 -28.59 44.73
CA SER A 670 5.92 -30.02 44.62
C SER A 670 5.67 -30.39 43.17
N GLU A 671 6.39 -31.41 42.69
CA GLU A 671 6.29 -31.91 41.31
C GLU A 671 5.99 -33.40 41.29
N ALA A 672 5.20 -33.80 40.29
CA ALA A 672 4.80 -35.18 40.10
C ALA A 672 4.70 -35.52 38.61
N ALA A 673 4.67 -36.82 38.33
CA ALA A 673 4.31 -37.34 37.02
C ALA A 673 3.03 -38.17 37.12
N ILE A 674 2.23 -38.18 36.05
CA ILE A 674 1.14 -39.14 35.92
C ILE A 674 1.68 -40.46 35.36
N VAL A 675 1.44 -41.57 36.06
CA VAL A 675 1.88 -42.93 35.71
C VAL A 675 0.75 -43.91 35.98
N GLY A 676 0.20 -44.55 34.94
CA GLY A 676 -0.96 -45.44 35.08
C GLY A 676 -2.16 -44.73 35.70
N GLY A 677 -2.36 -43.45 35.38
CA GLY A 677 -3.37 -42.58 35.99
C GLY A 677 -3.07 -42.12 37.42
N ALA A 678 -1.93 -42.51 38.01
CA ALA A 678 -1.54 -42.12 39.37
C ALA A 678 -0.55 -40.96 39.39
N LYS A 679 -0.69 -40.07 40.37
CA LYS A 679 0.25 -39.01 40.72
C LYS A 679 1.43 -39.60 41.49
N ILE A 680 2.61 -39.59 40.88
CA ILE A 680 3.87 -40.02 41.49
C ILE A 680 4.73 -38.79 41.79
N GLU A 681 4.84 -38.43 43.07
CA GLU A 681 5.57 -37.24 43.53
C GLU A 681 7.10 -37.46 43.56
N PHE A 682 7.84 -36.42 43.15
CA PHE A 682 9.29 -36.34 43.24
C PHE A 682 9.69 -35.48 44.45
N HIS A 683 10.50 -36.03 45.34
CA HIS A 683 10.97 -35.31 46.53
C HIS A 683 12.29 -34.57 46.28
N THR A 684 13.02 -34.94 45.22
CA THR A 684 14.27 -34.27 44.84
C THR A 684 14.36 -34.08 43.33
N MET A 685 15.15 -33.10 42.90
CA MET A 685 15.47 -32.91 41.48
C MET A 685 16.19 -34.14 40.89
N ALA A 686 17.01 -34.83 41.70
CA ALA A 686 17.68 -36.05 41.28
C ALA A 686 16.69 -37.18 40.94
N GLU A 687 15.62 -37.35 41.73
CA GLU A 687 14.55 -38.30 41.42
C GLU A 687 13.85 -37.95 40.10
N LEU A 688 13.48 -36.68 39.93
CA LEU A 688 12.82 -36.20 38.71
C LEU A 688 13.66 -36.45 37.44
N THR A 689 14.96 -36.11 37.49
CA THR A 689 15.89 -36.31 36.37
C THR A 689 16.13 -37.80 36.13
N ALA A 690 16.35 -38.60 37.17
CA ALA A 690 16.57 -40.05 37.04
C ALA A 690 15.33 -40.79 36.50
N SER A 691 14.13 -40.28 36.76
CA SER A 691 12.89 -40.77 36.17
C SER A 691 12.62 -40.24 34.74
N GLY A 692 13.45 -39.35 34.21
CA GLY A 692 13.34 -38.85 32.83
C GLY A 692 12.27 -37.77 32.62
N TYR A 693 11.81 -37.11 33.68
CA TYR A 693 10.81 -36.03 33.60
C TYR A 693 11.42 -34.63 33.70
N GLY A 694 12.73 -34.51 33.98
CA GLY A 694 13.42 -33.22 34.15
C GLY A 694 13.23 -32.23 33.00
N ASP A 695 13.24 -32.74 31.75
CA ASP A 695 13.14 -31.92 30.53
C ASP A 695 11.70 -31.80 30.00
N LYS A 696 10.73 -32.48 30.62
CA LYS A 696 9.33 -32.39 30.20
C LYS A 696 8.73 -31.02 30.60
N PRO A 697 7.83 -30.45 29.78
CA PRO A 697 7.16 -29.21 30.10
C PRO A 697 6.44 -29.28 31.45
N ARG A 698 6.61 -28.25 32.26
CA ARG A 698 5.96 -28.13 33.57
C ARG A 698 4.53 -27.62 33.36
N GLN A 699 3.54 -28.40 33.78
CA GLN A 699 2.14 -27.97 33.76
C GLN A 699 1.65 -27.75 35.20
N THR A 700 1.28 -26.53 35.55
CA THR A 700 0.84 -26.22 36.91
C THR A 700 -0.67 -26.45 37.03
N ILE A 701 -1.11 -27.17 38.06
CA ILE A 701 -2.52 -27.47 38.30
C ILE A 701 -2.98 -26.92 39.67
N PRO A 702 -4.28 -26.63 39.84
CA PRO A 702 -4.82 -26.17 41.12
C PRO A 702 -4.56 -27.16 42.25
N ILE A 703 -4.38 -26.65 43.47
CA ILE A 703 -4.18 -27.43 44.70
C ILE A 703 -5.29 -28.49 44.86
N ARG A 704 -6.55 -28.11 44.66
CA ARG A 704 -7.71 -29.01 44.73
C ARG A 704 -7.60 -30.20 43.77
N VAL A 705 -7.12 -29.95 42.55
CA VAL A 705 -6.97 -31.00 41.54
C VAL A 705 -5.83 -31.92 41.94
N TRP A 706 -4.69 -31.35 42.34
CA TRP A 706 -3.53 -32.11 42.82
C TRP A 706 -3.88 -33.06 43.97
N ASP A 707 -4.60 -32.57 44.97
CA ASP A 707 -4.92 -33.33 46.20
C ASP A 707 -5.95 -34.45 45.94
N ASN A 708 -6.70 -34.37 44.82
CA ASN A 708 -7.68 -35.38 44.42
C ASN A 708 -7.17 -36.37 43.37
N LEU A 709 -5.93 -36.22 42.88
CA LEU A 709 -5.36 -37.19 41.93
C LEU A 709 -5.14 -38.54 42.63
N ASN A 710 -5.46 -39.62 41.91
CA ASN A 710 -5.23 -40.98 42.37
C ASN A 710 -3.73 -41.21 42.65
N GLU A 711 -3.39 -42.00 43.65
CA GLU A 711 -1.99 -42.33 44.01
C GLU A 711 -1.64 -43.80 43.72
N GLN A 712 -2.64 -44.63 43.37
CA GLN A 712 -2.44 -46.04 43.03
C GLN A 712 -2.28 -46.22 41.53
N ILE A 713 -1.13 -46.73 41.10
CA ILE A 713 -0.86 -47.05 39.69
C ILE A 713 -1.85 -48.14 39.24
N ALA A 714 -2.57 -47.89 38.15
CA ALA A 714 -3.57 -48.84 37.66
C ALA A 714 -2.95 -50.16 37.18
N ASP A 715 -3.72 -51.24 37.33
CA ASP A 715 -3.38 -52.55 36.78
C ASP A 715 -3.14 -52.50 35.27
N GLY A 716 -2.18 -53.30 34.81
CA GLY A 716 -1.77 -53.34 33.42
C GLY A 716 -0.77 -52.25 33.02
N THR A 717 -0.35 -51.38 33.95
CA THR A 717 0.68 -50.35 33.70
C THR A 717 2.08 -50.97 33.70
N ARG A 718 2.89 -50.68 32.67
CA ARG A 718 4.31 -51.05 32.61
C ARG A 718 5.16 -49.96 33.25
N ILE A 719 5.93 -50.32 34.27
CA ILE A 719 6.77 -49.41 35.03
C ILE A 719 8.25 -49.82 34.99
N VAL A 720 9.13 -48.85 35.18
CA VAL A 720 10.59 -49.04 35.18
C VAL A 720 11.20 -48.35 36.39
N LYS A 721 12.14 -49.01 37.05
CA LYS A 721 12.88 -48.43 38.17
C LYS A 721 13.91 -47.41 37.65
N ALA A 722 13.79 -46.17 38.11
CA ALA A 722 14.69 -45.07 37.73
C ALA A 722 16.17 -45.45 37.85
N GLY A 723 16.96 -45.10 36.84
CA GLY A 723 18.41 -45.37 36.78
C GLY A 723 18.80 -46.84 36.53
N THR A 724 17.84 -47.73 36.23
CA THR A 724 18.10 -49.17 36.02
C THR A 724 17.40 -49.72 34.77
N THR A 725 17.61 -51.01 34.49
CA THR A 725 16.88 -51.76 33.46
C THR A 725 15.76 -52.64 34.03
N SER A 726 15.47 -52.56 35.33
CA SER A 726 14.42 -53.37 35.96
C SER A 726 13.04 -52.87 35.51
N GLU A 727 12.25 -53.78 34.94
CA GLU A 727 10.91 -53.50 34.44
C GLU A 727 9.87 -54.40 35.12
N ALA A 728 8.69 -53.86 35.36
CA ALA A 728 7.59 -54.56 35.99
C ALA A 728 6.24 -54.12 35.42
N ALA A 729 5.21 -54.92 35.71
CA ALA A 729 3.83 -54.55 35.49
C ALA A 729 3.08 -54.49 36.83
N ILE A 730 2.08 -53.61 36.93
CA ILE A 730 1.14 -53.65 38.04
C ILE A 730 0.03 -54.68 37.74
N VAL A 731 -0.18 -55.63 38.63
CA VAL A 731 -1.18 -56.70 38.52
C VAL A 731 -1.85 -56.92 39.87
N GLY A 732 -3.16 -56.64 39.98
CA GLY A 732 -3.88 -56.70 41.25
C GLY A 732 -3.27 -55.79 42.30
N GLY A 733 -2.78 -54.61 41.91
CA GLY A 733 -2.04 -53.67 42.75
C GLY A 733 -0.61 -54.10 43.12
N ALA A 734 -0.14 -55.25 42.64
CA ALA A 734 1.20 -55.75 42.91
C ALA A 734 2.18 -55.50 41.76
N LYS A 735 3.44 -55.21 42.09
CA LYS A 735 4.54 -55.11 41.14
C LYS A 735 5.05 -56.50 40.77
N ILE A 736 4.91 -56.86 39.49
CA ILE A 736 5.40 -58.12 38.92
C ILE A 736 6.60 -57.84 38.03
N GLU A 737 7.80 -58.18 38.50
CA GLU A 737 9.06 -57.92 37.79
C GLU A 737 9.34 -58.93 36.66
N PHE A 738 9.84 -58.42 35.54
CA PHE A 738 10.30 -59.20 34.39
C PHE A 738 11.81 -59.29 34.40
N HIS A 739 12.36 -60.51 34.35
CA HIS A 739 13.80 -60.72 34.36
C HIS A 739 14.39 -60.75 32.95
N THR A 740 13.55 -60.97 31.93
CA THR A 740 13.98 -60.99 30.52
C THR A 740 12.97 -60.27 29.63
N MET A 741 13.44 -59.79 28.48
CA MET A 741 12.55 -59.24 27.43
C MET A 741 11.54 -60.27 26.92
N ALA A 742 11.93 -61.56 26.88
CA ALA A 742 11.04 -62.64 26.49
C ALA A 742 9.86 -62.80 27.45
N GLU A 743 10.09 -62.69 28.77
CA GLU A 743 9.01 -62.71 29.77
C GLU A 743 8.06 -61.53 29.61
N LEU A 744 8.60 -60.34 29.39
CA LEU A 744 7.82 -59.11 29.18
C LEU A 744 6.92 -59.23 27.93
N THR A 745 7.48 -59.64 26.80
CA THR A 745 6.74 -59.81 25.54
C THR A 745 5.70 -60.94 25.65
N ALA A 746 6.07 -62.10 26.22
CA ALA A 746 5.14 -63.21 26.42
C ALA A 746 3.97 -62.87 27.37
N SER A 747 4.19 -61.91 28.28
CA SER A 747 3.15 -61.39 29.18
C SER A 747 2.33 -60.25 28.55
N GLY A 748 2.64 -59.83 27.32
CA GLY A 748 1.88 -58.81 26.58
C GLY A 748 2.18 -57.36 26.98
N TYR A 749 3.30 -57.10 27.66
CA TYR A 749 3.69 -55.75 28.10
C TYR A 749 4.78 -55.11 27.23
N GLY A 750 5.38 -55.85 26.29
CA GLY A 750 6.49 -55.38 25.45
C GLY A 750 6.20 -54.07 24.70
N ASP A 751 4.97 -53.91 24.21
CA ASP A 751 4.55 -52.75 23.41
C ASP A 751 3.84 -51.66 24.23
N LYS A 752 3.64 -51.88 25.54
CA LYS A 752 3.04 -50.86 26.40
C LYS A 752 4.03 -49.73 26.69
N PRO A 753 3.56 -48.48 26.83
CA PRO A 753 4.42 -47.34 27.15
C PRO A 753 5.24 -47.58 28.42
N ARG A 754 6.55 -47.33 28.37
CA ARG A 754 7.42 -47.37 29.56
C ARG A 754 7.21 -46.11 30.40
N GLN A 755 6.78 -46.29 31.64
CA GLN A 755 6.72 -45.21 32.63
C GLN A 755 7.81 -45.41 33.69
N THR A 756 8.73 -44.46 33.84
CA THR A 756 9.83 -44.61 34.81
C THR A 756 9.44 -43.96 36.13
N ILE A 757 9.55 -44.69 37.23
CA ILE A 757 9.19 -44.22 38.58
C ILE A 757 10.42 -44.12 39.48
N PRO A 758 10.41 -43.24 40.51
CA PRO A 758 11.51 -43.14 41.47
C PRO A 758 11.81 -44.47 42.17
N ILE A 759 13.07 -44.70 42.52
CA ILE A 759 13.54 -45.89 43.26
C ILE A 759 12.70 -46.11 44.53
N ARG A 760 12.48 -45.04 45.30
CA ARG A 760 11.65 -45.06 46.52
C ARG A 760 10.23 -45.56 46.28
N VAL A 761 9.60 -45.15 45.18
CA VAL A 761 8.24 -45.60 44.85
C VAL A 761 8.28 -47.06 44.45
N TRP A 762 9.23 -47.46 43.59
CA TRP A 762 9.42 -48.84 43.16
C TRP A 762 9.59 -49.83 44.31
N ASP A 763 10.42 -49.47 45.29
CA ASP A 763 10.76 -50.34 46.43
C ASP A 763 9.62 -50.45 47.45
N ASN A 764 8.65 -49.51 47.42
CA ASN A 764 7.47 -49.52 48.28
C ASN A 764 6.22 -50.11 47.62
N LEU A 765 6.27 -50.50 46.34
CA LEU A 765 5.14 -51.15 45.69
C LEU A 765 4.90 -52.53 46.30
N ASN A 766 3.62 -52.88 46.48
CA ASN A 766 3.22 -54.18 46.98
C ASN A 766 3.70 -55.31 46.04
N GLU A 767 4.08 -56.46 46.57
CA GLU A 767 4.51 -57.63 45.80
C GLU A 767 3.45 -58.74 45.78
N GLN A 768 2.43 -58.64 46.63
CA GLN A 768 1.34 -59.61 46.72
C GLN A 768 0.14 -59.20 45.88
N ILE A 769 -0.20 -60.00 44.88
CA ILE A 769 -1.38 -59.78 44.04
C ILE A 769 -2.64 -59.82 44.93
N ALA A 770 -3.47 -58.79 44.87
CA ALA A 770 -4.66 -58.71 45.71
C ALA A 770 -5.69 -59.80 45.37
N ASP A 771 -6.45 -60.21 46.39
CA ASP A 771 -7.60 -61.09 46.24
C ASP A 771 -8.63 -60.53 45.25
N GLY A 772 -9.26 -61.44 44.51
CA GLY A 772 -10.24 -61.09 43.49
C GLY A 772 -9.62 -60.74 42.14
N THR A 773 -8.29 -60.74 42.00
CA THR A 773 -7.58 -60.49 40.72
C THR A 773 -7.62 -61.72 39.81
N ARG A 774 -7.98 -61.53 38.53
CA ARG A 774 -7.92 -62.57 37.50
C ARG A 774 -6.58 -62.51 36.78
N ILE A 775 -5.87 -63.63 36.79
CA ILE A 775 -4.55 -63.77 36.18
C ILE A 775 -4.51 -64.88 35.13
N MET A 776 -3.60 -64.75 34.16
CA MET A 776 -3.33 -65.73 33.12
C MET A 776 -1.84 -66.07 33.07
N LYS A 777 -1.51 -67.34 32.88
CA LYS A 777 -0.13 -67.78 32.69
C LYS A 777 0.35 -67.43 31.28
N ALA A 778 1.43 -66.65 31.19
CA ALA A 778 2.03 -66.25 29.91
C ALA A 778 2.28 -67.45 28.98
N GLY A 779 1.93 -67.28 27.70
CA GLY A 779 2.11 -68.30 26.67
C GLY A 779 1.12 -69.48 26.71
N THR A 780 0.09 -69.42 27.56
CA THR A 780 -0.90 -70.51 27.71
C THR A 780 -2.34 -69.98 27.78
N THR A 781 -3.32 -70.88 27.89
CA THR A 781 -4.73 -70.56 28.16
C THR A 781 -5.13 -70.75 29.63
N SER A 782 -4.17 -71.07 30.51
CA SER A 782 -4.45 -71.31 31.93
C SER A 782 -4.78 -69.99 32.64
N GLU A 783 -5.98 -69.93 33.24
CA GLU A 783 -6.47 -68.78 33.97
C GLU A 783 -6.77 -69.13 35.44
N ALA A 784 -6.54 -68.17 36.34
CA ALA A 784 -6.77 -68.32 37.76
C ALA A 784 -7.27 -67.02 38.39
N ALA A 785 -7.82 -67.13 39.58
CA ALA A 785 -8.09 -66.00 40.47
C ALA A 785 -7.22 -66.09 41.72
N ILE A 786 -6.87 -64.93 42.29
CA ILE A 786 -6.28 -64.88 43.62
C ILE A 786 -7.40 -64.88 44.68
N VAL A 787 -7.36 -65.82 45.62
CA VAL A 787 -8.33 -65.97 46.71
C VAL A 787 -7.61 -66.35 48.00
N GLY A 788 -7.69 -65.51 49.03
CA GLY A 788 -6.93 -65.68 50.27
C GLY A 788 -5.42 -65.79 50.01
N GLY A 789 -4.90 -65.01 49.06
CA GLY A 789 -3.50 -65.09 48.60
C GLY A 789 -3.14 -66.33 47.78
N ALA A 790 -4.08 -67.24 47.53
CA ALA A 790 -3.85 -68.46 46.75
C ALA A 790 -4.31 -68.32 45.30
N LYS A 791 -3.57 -68.94 44.39
CA LYS A 791 -3.95 -69.09 42.98
C LYS A 791 -4.96 -70.23 42.83
N ILE A 792 -6.18 -69.88 42.45
CA ILE A 792 -7.26 -70.83 42.17
C ILE A 792 -7.46 -70.91 40.66
N GLU A 793 -6.98 -71.99 40.05
CA GLU A 793 -7.08 -72.19 38.60
C GLU A 793 -8.52 -72.53 38.18
N PHE A 794 -8.89 -72.19 36.94
CA PHE A 794 -10.16 -72.55 36.32
C PHE A 794 -9.90 -73.50 35.16
N HIS A 795 -10.52 -74.67 35.17
CA HIS A 795 -10.31 -75.68 34.12
C HIS A 795 -11.22 -75.44 32.91
N THR A 796 -12.32 -74.70 33.09
CA THR A 796 -13.25 -74.36 32.02
C THR A 796 -13.73 -72.91 32.13
N MET A 797 -14.16 -72.34 31.00
CA MET A 797 -14.80 -71.02 30.98
C MET A 797 -16.07 -70.98 31.85
N ALA A 798 -16.81 -72.09 31.93
CA ALA A 798 -17.99 -72.20 32.77
C ALA A 798 -17.64 -72.03 34.26
N GLU A 799 -16.54 -72.62 34.74
CA GLU A 799 -16.09 -72.44 36.13
C GLU A 799 -15.69 -70.99 36.43
N LEU A 800 -15.00 -70.34 35.49
CA LEU A 800 -14.58 -68.94 35.61
C LEU A 800 -15.78 -68.00 35.70
N THR A 801 -16.76 -68.15 34.80
CA THR A 801 -17.98 -67.33 34.77
C THR A 801 -18.86 -67.60 35.99
N ALA A 802 -19.08 -68.87 36.34
CA ALA A 802 -19.87 -69.23 37.52
C ALA A 802 -19.25 -68.69 38.83
N SER A 803 -17.92 -68.60 38.89
CA SER A 803 -17.21 -68.02 40.04
C SER A 803 -17.18 -66.49 40.04
N GLY A 804 -17.78 -65.82 39.04
CA GLY A 804 -17.87 -64.36 38.94
C GLY A 804 -16.60 -63.67 38.45
N TYR A 805 -15.67 -64.41 37.83
CA TYR A 805 -14.40 -63.87 37.32
C TYR A 805 -14.39 -63.68 35.79
N GLY A 806 -15.40 -64.19 35.07
CA GLY A 806 -15.48 -64.13 33.60
C GLY A 806 -15.33 -62.72 33.02
N ASP A 807 -15.91 -61.73 33.69
CA ASP A 807 -15.94 -60.32 33.24
C ASP A 807 -14.85 -59.46 33.87
N LYS A 808 -14.04 -60.02 34.79
CA LYS A 808 -12.96 -59.26 35.42
C LYS A 808 -11.79 -59.05 34.43
N PRO A 809 -11.11 -57.88 34.50
CA PRO A 809 -9.92 -57.63 33.70
C PRO A 809 -8.88 -58.73 33.90
N ARG A 810 -8.42 -59.31 32.80
CA ARG A 810 -7.43 -60.38 32.80
C ARG A 810 -6.02 -59.80 32.69
N GLN A 811 -5.16 -60.13 33.65
CA GLN A 811 -3.76 -59.73 33.62
C GLN A 811 -2.85 -60.95 33.37
N THR A 812 -2.00 -60.89 32.37
CA THR A 812 -1.05 -61.97 32.09
C THR A 812 0.21 -61.80 32.92
N ILE A 813 0.67 -62.87 33.58
CA ILE A 813 1.89 -62.86 34.40
C ILE A 813 2.93 -63.87 33.88
N PRO A 814 4.23 -63.66 34.15
CA PRO A 814 5.28 -64.59 33.74
C PRO A 814 5.06 -66.00 34.32
N VAL A 815 5.48 -67.02 33.55
CA VAL A 815 5.43 -68.44 33.96
C VAL A 815 6.07 -68.65 35.34
N ARG A 816 7.25 -68.04 35.56
CA ARG A 816 7.97 -68.09 36.84
C ARG A 816 7.10 -67.63 38.00
N VAL A 817 6.43 -66.49 37.86
CA VAL A 817 5.59 -65.91 38.91
C VAL A 817 4.37 -66.80 39.15
N TRP A 818 3.73 -67.26 38.07
CA TRP A 818 2.60 -68.18 38.14
C TRP A 818 2.90 -69.46 38.93
N ASP A 819 4.08 -70.04 38.70
CA ASP A 819 4.48 -71.31 39.32
C ASP A 819 4.89 -71.13 40.79
N THR A 820 5.22 -69.90 41.24
CA THR A 820 5.54 -69.58 42.64
C THR A 820 4.34 -69.21 43.52
N LEU A 821 3.18 -68.93 42.93
CA LEU A 821 1.98 -68.58 43.70
C LEU A 821 1.48 -69.79 44.51
N SER A 822 1.12 -69.56 45.78
CA SER A 822 0.58 -70.60 46.67
C SER A 822 -0.71 -71.19 46.10
N GLY A 823 -0.90 -72.51 46.22
CA GLY A 823 -2.19 -73.16 45.99
C GLY A 823 -3.06 -73.24 47.26
N GLN A 824 -2.53 -72.87 48.42
CA GLN A 824 -3.22 -72.97 49.70
C GLN A 824 -3.83 -71.62 50.10
N ILE A 825 -5.15 -71.61 50.26
CA ILE A 825 -5.93 -70.46 50.72
C ILE A 825 -5.53 -70.14 52.16
N ALA A 826 -5.22 -68.87 52.43
CA ALA A 826 -4.82 -68.41 53.76
C ALA A 826 -5.95 -68.55 54.78
N ASP A 827 -5.55 -68.75 56.03
CA ASP A 827 -6.46 -68.77 57.16
C ASP A 827 -7.16 -67.41 57.33
N GLY A 828 -8.42 -67.42 57.75
CA GLY A 828 -9.25 -66.21 57.82
C GLY A 828 -10.05 -65.92 56.53
N THR A 829 -9.82 -66.66 55.45
CA THR A 829 -10.53 -66.44 54.17
C THR A 829 -11.92 -67.06 54.19
N TYR A 830 -12.94 -66.29 53.82
CA TYR A 830 -14.30 -66.80 53.64
C TYR A 830 -14.54 -67.17 52.18
N VAL A 831 -14.99 -68.40 51.93
CA VAL A 831 -15.23 -68.93 50.59
C VAL A 831 -16.61 -69.59 50.46
N LYS A 832 -17.16 -69.59 49.24
CA LYS A 832 -18.35 -70.37 48.87
C LYS A 832 -18.24 -70.92 47.45
N SER A 833 -19.06 -71.91 47.10
CA SER A 833 -19.22 -72.35 45.72
C SER A 833 -20.31 -71.53 45.02
N PRO A 834 -20.28 -71.39 43.68
CA PRO A 834 -21.27 -70.63 42.91
C PRO A 834 -22.73 -70.98 43.25
N ASP A 835 -23.02 -72.28 43.36
CA ASP A 835 -24.38 -72.81 43.49
C ASP A 835 -24.82 -73.05 44.94
N SER A 836 -24.06 -72.56 45.94
CA SER A 836 -24.35 -72.76 47.35
C SER A 836 -24.41 -71.45 48.13
N ALA A 837 -25.43 -71.35 49.00
CA ALA A 837 -25.52 -70.27 49.98
C ALA A 837 -24.62 -70.50 51.21
N SER A 838 -24.02 -71.69 51.35
CA SER A 838 -23.17 -72.02 52.50
C SER A 838 -21.79 -71.36 52.37
N VAL A 839 -21.44 -70.55 53.36
CA VAL A 839 -20.14 -69.88 53.46
C VAL A 839 -19.25 -70.66 54.42
N TRP A 840 -17.96 -70.75 54.07
CA TRP A 840 -16.97 -71.51 54.80
C TRP A 840 -15.78 -70.62 55.16
N LEU A 841 -15.36 -70.66 56.41
CA LEU A 841 -14.11 -70.07 56.88
C LEU A 841 -12.97 -71.08 56.70
N ILE A 842 -11.88 -70.65 56.06
CA ILE A 842 -10.65 -71.43 55.97
C ILE A 842 -9.79 -71.17 57.21
N ASN A 843 -9.39 -72.22 57.90
CA ASN A 843 -8.50 -72.16 59.06
C ASN A 843 -7.67 -73.46 59.18
N ALA A 844 -6.36 -73.34 59.38
CA ALA A 844 -5.39 -74.43 59.38
C ALA A 844 -5.55 -75.38 58.17
N GLY A 845 -5.87 -74.84 56.99
CA GLY A 845 -6.10 -75.64 55.77
C GLY A 845 -7.39 -76.48 55.76
N ARG A 846 -8.30 -76.28 56.72
CA ARG A 846 -9.64 -76.91 56.77
C ARG A 846 -10.74 -75.86 56.61
N ARG A 847 -11.93 -76.30 56.19
CA ARG A 847 -13.12 -75.45 56.05
C ARG A 847 -14.11 -75.70 57.18
N THR A 848 -14.58 -74.64 57.83
CA THR A 848 -15.62 -74.67 58.87
C THR A 848 -16.80 -73.82 58.43
N ALA A 849 -18.04 -74.29 58.62
CA ALA A 849 -19.22 -73.52 58.24
C ALA A 849 -19.26 -72.19 59.01
N ALA A 850 -19.53 -71.09 58.32
CA ALA A 850 -19.56 -69.75 58.88
C ALA A 850 -20.79 -68.98 58.39
N GLN A 851 -21.27 -68.05 59.21
CA GLN A 851 -22.29 -67.09 58.82
C GLN A 851 -21.63 -65.72 58.57
N GLN A 852 -21.25 -65.48 57.32
CA GLN A 852 -20.63 -64.24 56.88
C GLN A 852 -21.21 -63.87 55.52
N SER A 853 -21.63 -62.61 55.34
CA SER A 853 -22.27 -62.14 54.10
C SER A 853 -21.39 -61.19 53.28
N THR A 854 -20.31 -60.66 53.87
CA THR A 854 -19.38 -59.73 53.23
C THR A 854 -17.98 -60.34 53.11
N ASN A 855 -17.23 -59.94 52.08
CA ASN A 855 -15.87 -60.43 51.78
C ASN A 855 -15.79 -61.95 51.55
N VAL A 856 -16.86 -62.56 51.03
CA VAL A 856 -16.88 -63.99 50.66
C VAL A 856 -16.42 -64.15 49.22
N GLN A 857 -15.35 -64.91 49.01
CA GLN A 857 -14.83 -65.23 47.69
C GLN A 857 -15.56 -66.45 47.10
N VAL A 858 -15.93 -66.38 45.83
CA VAL A 858 -16.55 -67.51 45.13
C VAL A 858 -15.46 -68.33 44.45
N ILE A 859 -15.36 -69.61 44.78
CA ILE A 859 -14.38 -70.55 44.20
C ILE A 859 -15.10 -71.75 43.57
N PRO A 860 -14.51 -72.41 42.57
CA PRO A 860 -15.15 -73.57 41.94
C PRO A 860 -15.49 -74.66 42.95
N ALA A 861 -16.62 -75.34 42.77
CA ALA A 861 -17.10 -76.37 43.70
C ALA A 861 -16.05 -77.48 43.93
N ARG A 862 -15.28 -77.85 42.89
CA ARG A 862 -14.19 -78.84 43.01
C ARG A 862 -13.10 -78.39 44.00
N VAL A 863 -12.75 -77.11 43.98
CA VAL A 863 -11.71 -76.54 44.84
C VAL A 863 -12.21 -76.50 46.27
N LEU A 864 -13.45 -76.03 46.47
CA LEU A 864 -14.08 -76.01 47.78
C LEU A 864 -14.18 -77.42 48.39
N ASN A 865 -14.53 -78.43 47.59
CA ASN A 865 -14.67 -79.82 48.04
C ASN A 865 -13.33 -80.52 48.32
N ALA A 866 -12.24 -80.06 47.71
CA ALA A 866 -10.90 -80.56 48.00
C ALA A 866 -10.38 -80.10 49.37
N ILE A 867 -10.99 -79.07 49.98
CA ILE A 867 -10.62 -78.58 51.32
C ILE A 867 -11.31 -79.46 52.38
N PRO A 868 -10.56 -80.14 53.27
CA PRO A 868 -11.13 -80.98 54.31
C PRO A 868 -12.07 -80.22 55.25
N LEU A 869 -13.14 -80.85 55.71
CA LEU A 869 -13.99 -80.31 56.78
C LEU A 869 -13.21 -80.32 58.11
N SER A 870 -13.39 -79.27 58.91
CA SER A 870 -12.77 -79.18 60.24
C SER A 870 -13.26 -80.23 61.21
#